data_AF-A0A3B4UU90-F1
#
_entry.id   AF-A0A3B4UU90-F1
#
_cell.length_a   1.000
_cell.length_b   1.000
_cell.length_c   1.000
_cell.angle_alpha   90.00
_cell.angle_beta   90.00
_cell.angle_gamma   90.00
#
_symmetry.space_group_name_H-M   'P 1'
#
loop_
_entity.id
_entity.type
_entity.pdbx_description
1 polymer ?
#
loop_
_entity_poly.entity_id
_entity_poly.type
_entity_poly.pdbx_seq_one_letter_code
_entity_poly.pdbx_strand_id
1 'polypeptide(L)'
;MAFLWRWLNNLMQVRGQVLLFLKPPNPKTQSQILNVFLLPNNVPLEEVKAQQGDSVYIETSSECRLINRQSYSVHCPEANKIVPHIAECNLDYGPNYHPTFEIFLPANIEEVTITLQDPRNADVWKRRVELTGPGPAGIPKRIQDAKMKKIVLINILDDLREDEFKRFKWFLEKESLLSFRESELLEAERVETVDLMVEKYGISGTVKMMVKVLENMSKYDLMKKLLSSGTEGPGPSKTPVSSPPAKDAKMKKTVLINILDDLREDEFKRFKWFLEKESLLSFRESELLEAERVETVDLMVEKYGISGTVKMMVKVLESMSQYDLVKKLLSSGTEGESDVKPDPNTAETKMDVSEDVKKLKKPPSSFTPELKTESTQVSYRFRCPGPGGFQCTLTGLVFVVAQEAELLYRTVQWDESLLQSAGKTPAGPLFNIQCPEEAVCELHLPHCETKDDLRPEGLLSVIHITDDGMSVLEPLEITDTHVIVKVPHLSPFGLTLDLEFLGRFWNGKKPVTGEVLLFLRSLDRGLRVLDVFLLPSNIPLTEVAAQQGAAEYIKISSDCKLITGENYRLHCEPEDLHIQPEHAEFRSKYGPNFFATFEVFLTTNPETVTLKVQDQVKTDVWKRSVPLPGPRMEMRLAAEHRDPAEARDLAEARLLLARTEFINRVSNSLLDQLLNKLLDGGVVTDLEAESMRKHERAETARNVIDVVRKKGSEASLVLITALCELDPFLSRVLGLR
;
A
#
# COMPACT_ATOMS: atom_id res chain seq x y z
N MET A 1 2.82 -15.95 30.59
CA MET A 1 3.20 -14.61 30.12
C MET A 1 3.32 -14.54 28.59
N ALA A 2 4.51 -14.67 27.98
CA ALA A 2 4.72 -14.30 26.56
C ALA A 2 3.74 -14.93 25.55
N PHE A 3 3.37 -16.21 25.72
CA PHE A 3 2.42 -16.89 24.83
C PHE A 3 1.00 -16.30 24.90
N LEU A 4 0.50 -16.02 26.11
CA LEU A 4 -0.79 -15.36 26.36
C LEU A 4 -0.82 -13.92 25.81
N TRP A 5 0.27 -13.17 25.98
CA TRP A 5 0.38 -11.81 25.43
C TRP A 5 0.38 -11.82 23.89
N ARG A 6 1.06 -12.80 23.27
CA ARG A 6 1.01 -13.03 21.81
C ARG A 6 -0.38 -13.44 21.32
N TRP A 7 -1.13 -14.21 22.11
CA TRP A 7 -2.49 -14.65 21.75
C TRP A 7 -3.51 -13.51 21.88
N LEU A 8 -3.50 -12.77 22.99
CA LEU A 8 -4.35 -11.59 23.19
C LEU A 8 -4.08 -10.49 22.15
N ASN A 9 -2.80 -10.21 21.83
CA ASN A 9 -2.48 -9.24 20.78
C ASN A 9 -2.96 -9.67 19.39
N ASN A 10 -3.02 -10.98 19.09
CA ASN A 10 -3.58 -11.47 17.82
C ASN A 10 -5.11 -11.31 17.75
N LEU A 11 -5.80 -11.29 18.90
CA LEU A 11 -7.24 -11.04 19.01
C LEU A 11 -7.63 -9.55 18.98
N MET A 12 -6.68 -8.64 19.24
CA MET A 12 -6.89 -7.18 19.16
C MET A 12 -6.21 -6.51 17.96
N GLN A 13 -5.70 -7.29 17.01
CA GLN A 13 -5.15 -6.78 15.75
C GLN A 13 -6.26 -6.42 14.76
N VAL A 14 -6.32 -5.15 14.38
CA VAL A 14 -7.20 -4.62 13.34
C VAL A 14 -6.40 -4.45 12.04
N ARG A 15 -7.12 -4.55 10.92
CA ARG A 15 -6.59 -4.38 9.56
C ARG A 15 -6.21 -2.89 9.36
N GLY A 16 -4.92 -2.59 9.20
CA GLY A 16 -4.42 -1.22 9.08
C GLY A 16 -3.59 -0.96 7.82
N GLN A 17 -3.47 0.33 7.49
CA GLN A 17 -2.70 0.90 6.38
C GLN A 17 -1.76 2.00 6.88
N VAL A 18 -0.59 2.10 6.25
CA VAL A 18 0.37 3.20 6.39
C VAL A 18 0.29 4.07 5.12
N LEU A 19 -0.22 5.29 5.23
CA LEU A 19 -0.27 6.23 4.10
C LEU A 19 0.80 7.31 4.25
N LEU A 20 1.39 7.69 3.12
CA LEU A 20 2.54 8.60 3.03
C LEU A 20 2.20 9.83 2.19
N PHE A 21 2.43 11.03 2.73
CA PHE A 21 2.18 12.29 2.03
C PHE A 21 3.33 13.27 2.19
N LEU A 22 4.03 13.58 1.10
CA LEU A 22 5.15 14.51 1.07
C LEU A 22 4.65 15.95 0.86
N LYS A 23 4.83 16.80 1.87
CA LYS A 23 4.55 18.24 1.76
C LYS A 23 5.58 18.90 0.83
N PRO A 24 5.19 19.93 0.04
CA PRO A 24 6.13 20.69 -0.79
C PRO A 24 7.37 21.17 -0.01
N PRO A 25 8.58 21.07 -0.57
CA PRO A 25 9.82 21.38 0.14
C PRO A 25 9.88 22.88 0.48
N ASN A 26 10.23 23.21 1.74
CA ASN A 26 10.32 24.59 2.17
C ASN A 26 11.65 25.21 1.70
N PRO A 27 11.63 26.20 0.78
CA PRO A 27 12.86 26.75 0.18
C PRO A 27 13.70 27.56 1.17
N LYS A 28 13.13 28.01 2.30
CA LYS A 28 13.85 28.79 3.32
C LYS A 28 14.66 27.91 4.29
N THR A 29 14.19 26.69 4.56
CA THR A 29 14.81 25.77 5.51
C THR A 29 15.52 24.59 4.84
N GLN A 30 15.39 24.45 3.53
CA GLN A 30 15.94 23.32 2.74
C GLN A 30 15.51 21.94 3.31
N SER A 31 14.28 21.88 3.81
CA SER A 31 13.69 20.70 4.42
C SER A 31 12.33 20.38 3.79
N GLN A 32 12.08 19.11 3.57
CA GLN A 32 10.78 18.55 3.22
C GLN A 32 10.19 17.81 4.44
N ILE A 33 8.86 17.66 4.47
CA ILE A 33 8.16 16.98 5.56
C ILE A 33 7.33 15.85 4.96
N LEU A 34 7.59 14.63 5.41
CA LEU A 34 6.80 13.47 5.06
C LEU A 34 5.83 13.15 6.21
N ASN A 35 4.54 13.35 5.97
CA ASN A 35 3.48 12.90 6.84
C ASN A 35 3.34 11.37 6.74
N VAL A 36 3.22 10.69 7.86
CA VAL A 36 2.90 9.26 7.97
C VAL A 36 1.60 9.10 8.75
N PHE A 37 0.63 8.41 8.16
CA PHE A 37 -0.68 8.13 8.74
C PHE A 37 -0.80 6.64 9.08
N LEU A 38 -1.17 6.31 10.32
CA LEU A 38 -1.61 4.98 10.71
C LEU A 38 -3.15 4.98 10.77
N LEU A 39 -3.80 4.31 9.81
CA LEU A 39 -5.25 4.34 9.69
C LEU A 39 -5.84 2.92 9.58
N PRO A 40 -7.11 2.72 10.00
CA PRO A 40 -7.90 1.54 9.64
C PRO A 40 -7.96 1.34 8.12
N ASN A 41 -7.98 0.08 7.64
CA ASN A 41 -8.06 -0.24 6.20
C ASN A 41 -9.40 0.12 5.53
N ASN A 42 -10.44 0.44 6.30
CA ASN A 42 -11.72 0.90 5.80
C ASN A 42 -11.79 2.43 5.59
N VAL A 43 -10.72 3.18 5.84
CA VAL A 43 -10.64 4.62 5.51
C VAL A 43 -10.28 4.79 4.01
N PRO A 44 -11.12 5.44 3.18
CA PRO A 44 -10.83 5.62 1.76
C PRO A 44 -9.64 6.54 1.51
N LEU A 45 -8.74 6.14 0.61
CA LEU A 45 -7.53 6.89 0.26
C LEU A 45 -7.85 8.30 -0.27
N GLU A 46 -8.91 8.44 -1.07
CA GLU A 46 -9.29 9.73 -1.66
C GLU A 46 -9.83 10.74 -0.63
N GLU A 47 -10.46 10.29 0.46
CA GLU A 47 -10.86 11.18 1.56
C GLU A 47 -9.64 11.77 2.27
N VAL A 48 -8.60 10.94 2.47
CA VAL A 48 -7.35 11.39 3.10
C VAL A 48 -6.61 12.35 2.15
N LYS A 49 -6.46 11.99 0.86
CA LYS A 49 -5.86 12.85 -0.18
C LYS A 49 -6.53 14.22 -0.23
N ALA A 50 -7.86 14.28 -0.26
CA ALA A 50 -8.63 15.53 -0.29
C ALA A 50 -8.34 16.48 0.89
N GLN A 51 -7.84 15.95 2.02
CA GLN A 51 -7.48 16.74 3.20
C GLN A 51 -6.00 17.16 3.26
N GLN A 52 -5.12 16.61 2.41
CA GLN A 52 -3.68 16.92 2.46
C GLN A 52 -3.24 18.11 1.59
N GLY A 53 -4.16 18.73 0.85
CA GLY A 53 -3.88 19.91 0.02
C GLY A 53 -2.80 19.63 -1.04
N ASP A 54 -1.78 20.49 -1.14
CA ASP A 54 -0.68 20.39 -2.10
C ASP A 54 0.33 19.25 -1.81
N SER A 55 0.03 18.32 -0.89
CA SER A 55 0.95 17.23 -0.51
C SER A 55 0.84 16.05 -1.48
N VAL A 56 1.99 15.58 -1.97
CA VAL A 56 2.08 14.46 -2.91
C VAL A 56 1.89 13.13 -2.16
N TYR A 57 0.90 12.35 -2.54
CA TYR A 57 0.75 10.97 -2.05
C TYR A 57 1.88 10.09 -2.60
N ILE A 58 2.61 9.40 -1.73
CA ILE A 58 3.63 8.41 -2.12
C ILE A 58 2.98 7.03 -2.13
N GLU A 59 2.83 6.49 -3.33
CA GLU A 59 2.18 5.21 -3.58
C GLU A 59 3.15 4.02 -3.39
N THR A 60 2.86 3.18 -2.39
CA THR A 60 3.63 1.98 -2.04
C THR A 60 2.70 0.92 -1.42
N SER A 61 3.21 -0.27 -1.09
CA SER A 61 2.43 -1.34 -0.46
C SER A 61 2.14 -1.06 1.03
N SER A 62 1.13 -0.22 1.28
CA SER A 62 0.71 0.34 2.59
C SER A 62 0.28 -0.65 3.69
N GLU A 63 0.12 -1.95 3.39
CA GLU A 63 -0.56 -2.89 4.29
C GLU A 63 0.20 -3.28 5.56
N CYS A 64 -0.48 -3.24 6.71
CA CYS A 64 0.06 -3.72 7.99
C CYS A 64 -1.00 -4.43 8.87
N ARG A 65 -0.71 -4.57 10.17
CA ARG A 65 -1.65 -4.91 11.24
C ARG A 65 -1.40 -3.95 12.42
N LEU A 66 -2.45 -3.30 12.92
CA LEU A 66 -2.36 -2.33 14.02
C LEU A 66 -3.20 -2.83 15.20
N ILE A 67 -2.91 -2.37 16.41
CA ILE A 67 -3.70 -2.66 17.61
C ILE A 67 -4.23 -1.32 18.14
N ASN A 68 -5.54 -1.24 18.35
CA ASN A 68 -6.15 -0.01 18.86
C ASN A 68 -5.58 0.35 20.24
N ARG A 69 -5.23 1.62 20.45
CA ARG A 69 -4.56 2.12 21.67
C ARG A 69 -3.20 1.48 21.97
N GLN A 70 -2.53 0.91 20.95
CA GLN A 70 -1.11 0.57 21.05
C GLN A 70 -0.25 1.73 20.56
N SER A 71 0.81 2.03 21.32
CA SER A 71 1.84 2.97 20.89
C SER A 71 2.75 2.34 19.83
N TYR A 72 3.07 3.10 18.79
CA TYR A 72 4.04 2.74 17.76
C TYR A 72 5.14 3.80 17.67
N SER A 73 6.29 3.41 17.12
CA SER A 73 7.38 4.33 16.79
C SER A 73 7.75 4.21 15.31
N VAL A 74 8.18 5.32 14.71
CA VAL A 74 8.68 5.34 13.34
C VAL A 74 10.17 5.63 13.36
N HIS A 75 10.93 4.77 12.69
CA HIS A 75 12.36 4.91 12.44
C HIS A 75 12.60 5.22 10.96
N CYS A 76 13.38 6.25 10.67
CA CYS A 76 13.80 6.64 9.33
C CYS A 76 15.27 7.10 9.44
N PRO A 77 16.25 6.30 8.95
CA PRO A 77 17.68 6.62 9.08
C PRO A 77 18.07 7.97 8.50
N GLU A 78 17.34 8.41 7.48
CA GLU A 78 17.61 9.63 6.71
C GLU A 78 17.01 10.90 7.34
N ALA A 79 16.25 10.78 8.44
CA ALA A 79 15.51 11.88 9.05
C ALA A 79 16.37 12.78 9.95
N ASN A 80 16.21 14.10 9.79
CA ASN A 80 16.75 15.09 10.74
C ASN A 80 16.01 15.06 12.08
N LYS A 81 14.70 14.75 12.05
CA LYS A 81 13.79 14.75 13.20
C LYS A 81 12.53 13.95 12.87
N ILE A 82 11.94 13.30 13.85
CA ILE A 82 10.62 12.66 13.76
C ILE A 82 9.76 13.18 14.91
N VAL A 83 8.51 13.56 14.63
CA VAL A 83 7.59 14.16 15.62
C VAL A 83 6.19 13.53 15.52
N PRO A 84 5.63 12.99 16.62
CA PRO A 84 6.33 12.58 17.84
C PRO A 84 7.30 11.41 17.53
N HIS A 85 8.17 11.02 18.47
CA HIS A 85 8.96 9.78 18.31
C HIS A 85 8.09 8.52 18.53
N ILE A 86 7.06 8.64 19.35
CA ILE A 86 6.10 7.56 19.68
C ILE A 86 4.71 8.17 19.66
N ALA A 87 3.76 7.51 18.99
CA ALA A 87 2.35 7.91 18.91
C ALA A 87 1.44 6.73 19.28
N GLU A 88 0.30 7.00 19.92
CA GLU A 88 -0.75 6.01 20.12
C GLU A 88 -1.61 5.88 18.87
N CYS A 89 -1.79 4.66 18.37
CA CYS A 89 -2.69 4.41 17.24
C CYS A 89 -4.12 4.29 17.76
N ASN A 90 -4.86 5.39 17.70
CA ASN A 90 -6.30 5.38 17.82
C ASN A 90 -6.90 5.06 16.45
N LEU A 91 -7.78 4.07 16.40
CA LEU A 91 -8.54 3.72 15.20
C LEU A 91 -9.80 4.58 15.09
N ASP A 92 -9.60 5.90 15.05
CA ASP A 92 -10.68 6.90 15.03
C ASP A 92 -11.20 7.07 13.58
N TYR A 93 -12.50 6.82 13.37
CA TYR A 93 -13.13 6.79 12.05
C TYR A 93 -13.56 8.19 11.56
N GLY A 94 -12.57 9.06 11.34
CA GLY A 94 -12.76 10.34 10.64
C GLY A 94 -13.66 11.37 11.37
N PRO A 95 -14.19 12.37 10.65
CA PRO A 95 -13.90 12.71 9.25
C PRO A 95 -12.53 13.40 9.07
N ASN A 96 -11.93 13.92 10.13
CA ASN A 96 -10.67 14.68 10.07
C ASN A 96 -9.47 13.73 10.27
N TYR A 97 -8.65 13.53 9.23
CA TYR A 97 -7.49 12.65 9.30
C TYR A 97 -6.21 13.47 9.55
N HIS A 98 -5.58 13.27 10.72
CA HIS A 98 -4.34 13.94 11.12
C HIS A 98 -3.12 13.00 11.00
N PRO A 99 -1.94 13.51 10.60
CA PRO A 99 -0.74 12.68 10.48
C PRO A 99 -0.32 12.16 11.85
N THR A 100 -0.06 10.85 11.93
CA THR A 100 0.38 10.18 13.16
C THR A 100 1.84 10.49 13.46
N PHE A 101 2.66 10.71 12.43
CA PHE A 101 4.04 11.17 12.52
C PHE A 101 4.37 12.18 11.41
N GLU A 102 5.20 13.17 11.72
CA GLU A 102 5.90 14.03 10.74
C GLU A 102 7.39 13.70 10.74
N ILE A 103 7.91 13.22 9.60
CA ILE A 103 9.34 12.98 9.37
C ILE A 103 9.93 14.22 8.67
N PHE A 104 10.87 14.90 9.32
CA PHE A 104 11.57 16.06 8.78
C PHE A 104 12.84 15.61 8.07
N LEU A 105 12.92 15.86 6.78
CA LEU A 105 13.95 15.33 5.88
C LEU A 105 14.71 16.47 5.20
N PRO A 106 16.02 16.36 4.97
CA PRO A 106 16.74 17.22 4.04
C PRO A 106 16.10 17.19 2.65
N ALA A 107 15.92 18.36 2.02
CA ALA A 107 15.27 18.48 0.70
C ALA A 107 16.11 17.98 -0.49
N ASN A 108 17.30 17.43 -0.24
CA ASN A 108 18.17 16.80 -1.23
C ASN A 108 18.15 15.25 -1.16
N ILE A 109 17.30 14.68 -0.31
CA ILE A 109 17.09 13.23 -0.22
C ILE A 109 16.00 12.84 -1.20
N GLU A 110 16.33 11.88 -2.06
CA GLU A 110 15.52 11.43 -3.18
C GLU A 110 14.79 10.11 -2.83
N GLU A 111 15.18 9.43 -1.75
CA GLU A 111 14.68 8.12 -1.31
C GLU A 111 14.94 7.91 0.20
N VAL A 112 14.04 7.20 0.92
CA VAL A 112 14.14 6.94 2.37
C VAL A 112 13.71 5.52 2.75
N THR A 113 14.18 5.02 3.90
CA THR A 113 13.76 3.72 4.46
C THR A 113 12.93 3.91 5.74
N ILE A 114 11.61 3.82 5.63
CA ILE A 114 10.68 4.04 6.74
C ILE A 114 10.33 2.71 7.38
N THR A 115 10.52 2.60 8.69
CA THR A 115 10.23 1.40 9.49
C THR A 115 9.28 1.77 10.63
N LEU A 116 8.09 1.15 10.66
CA LEU A 116 7.13 1.24 11.76
C LEU A 116 7.36 0.07 12.72
N GLN A 117 7.54 0.38 14.01
CA GLN A 117 7.82 -0.62 15.04
C GLN A 117 6.81 -0.58 16.20
N ASP A 118 6.48 -1.77 16.72
CA ASP A 118 5.64 -1.94 17.91
C ASP A 118 6.43 -1.70 19.23
N PRO A 119 5.79 -1.75 20.42
CA PRO A 119 6.47 -1.57 21.71
C PRO A 119 7.54 -2.61 22.08
N ARG A 120 7.80 -3.60 21.23
CA ARG A 120 8.89 -4.60 21.38
C ARG A 120 10.04 -4.32 20.41
N ASN A 121 9.97 -3.23 19.64
CA ASN A 121 10.84 -2.91 18.51
C ASN A 121 10.78 -3.97 17.38
N ALA A 122 9.63 -4.62 17.20
CA ALA A 122 9.42 -5.51 16.06
C ALA A 122 8.88 -4.71 14.86
N ASP A 123 9.51 -4.88 13.69
CA ASP A 123 9.09 -4.24 12.43
C ASP A 123 7.67 -4.72 12.03
N VAL A 124 6.69 -3.81 12.11
CA VAL A 124 5.27 -4.03 11.76
C VAL A 124 5.03 -3.72 10.28
N TRP A 125 5.73 -2.71 9.76
CA TRP A 125 5.72 -2.30 8.37
C TRP A 125 7.07 -1.65 8.05
N LYS A 126 7.61 -1.88 6.86
CA LYS A 126 8.93 -1.39 6.46
C LYS A 126 9.01 -1.28 4.95
N ARG A 127 9.29 -0.08 4.42
CA ARG A 127 9.44 0.16 2.98
C ARG A 127 10.57 1.14 2.69
N ARG A 128 11.21 0.90 1.56
CA ARG A 128 12.05 1.87 0.85
C ARG A 128 11.14 2.61 -0.13
N VAL A 129 11.15 3.93 -0.10
CA VAL A 129 10.24 4.77 -0.91
C VAL A 129 10.98 5.96 -1.50
N GLU A 130 10.68 6.27 -2.75
CA GLU A 130 11.18 7.45 -3.45
C GLU A 130 10.36 8.70 -3.05
N LEU A 131 11.04 9.83 -2.85
CA LEU A 131 10.43 11.10 -2.44
C LEU A 131 10.12 12.02 -3.63
N THR A 132 9.90 11.43 -4.81
CA THR A 132 9.85 12.16 -6.07
C THR A 132 8.48 12.79 -6.32
N GLY A 133 8.22 13.91 -5.66
CA GLY A 133 7.21 14.88 -6.11
C GLY A 133 7.73 15.77 -7.24
N PRO A 134 6.86 16.52 -7.95
CA PRO A 134 7.25 17.44 -9.02
C PRO A 134 8.03 18.64 -8.45
N GLY A 135 9.34 18.46 -8.29
CA GLY A 135 10.24 19.41 -7.63
C GLY A 135 10.57 20.64 -8.50
N PRO A 136 10.57 21.86 -7.92
CA PRO A 136 10.96 23.07 -8.65
C PRO A 136 12.44 23.06 -9.03
N ALA A 137 12.76 23.72 -10.14
CA ALA A 137 14.04 23.55 -10.82
C ALA A 137 15.27 24.12 -10.10
N GLY A 138 16.35 23.32 -10.10
CA GLY A 138 17.70 23.79 -10.48
C GLY A 138 18.64 24.35 -9.42
N ILE A 139 19.44 23.48 -8.77
CA ILE A 139 20.81 23.80 -8.33
C ILE A 139 21.74 22.60 -8.66
N PRO A 140 22.90 22.77 -9.33
CA PRO A 140 23.77 21.64 -9.69
C PRO A 140 24.50 20.99 -8.50
N LYS A 141 24.44 19.64 -8.40
CA LYS A 141 25.04 18.81 -7.32
C LYS A 141 26.50 19.15 -6.97
N ARG A 142 27.32 19.60 -7.95
CA ARG A 142 28.77 19.82 -7.80
C ARG A 142 29.17 20.88 -6.76
N ILE A 143 28.29 21.83 -6.44
CA ILE A 143 28.56 22.89 -5.43
C ILE A 143 28.17 22.41 -4.01
N GLN A 144 27.10 21.63 -3.90
CA GLN A 144 26.62 21.10 -2.61
C GLN A 144 27.58 20.08 -2.02
N ASP A 145 28.15 19.20 -2.86
CA ASP A 145 29.05 18.13 -2.46
C ASP A 145 30.32 18.65 -1.75
N ALA A 146 30.86 19.77 -2.21
CA ALA A 146 31.97 20.48 -1.58
C ALA A 146 31.56 21.14 -0.26
N LYS A 147 30.37 21.75 -0.21
CA LYS A 147 29.85 22.45 0.98
C LYS A 147 29.55 21.48 2.13
N MET A 148 28.98 20.31 1.84
CA MET A 148 28.62 19.32 2.86
C MET A 148 29.86 18.68 3.51
N LYS A 149 30.87 18.35 2.70
CA LYS A 149 32.15 17.80 3.22
C LYS A 149 32.91 18.80 4.09
N LYS A 150 32.73 20.10 3.87
CA LYS A 150 33.30 21.16 4.72
C LYS A 150 32.64 21.23 6.10
N ILE A 151 31.32 21.01 6.21
CA ILE A 151 30.59 20.98 7.48
C ILE A 151 31.11 19.84 8.37
N VAL A 152 31.32 18.65 7.81
CA VAL A 152 31.85 17.48 8.55
C VAL A 152 33.23 17.78 9.16
N LEU A 153 34.08 18.52 8.46
CA LEU A 153 35.42 18.92 8.93
C LEU A 153 35.35 19.93 10.09
N ILE A 154 34.37 20.85 10.09
CA ILE A 154 34.16 21.81 11.18
C ILE A 154 33.70 21.09 12.45
N ASN A 155 32.69 20.21 12.33
CA ASN A 155 32.13 19.46 13.46
C ASN A 155 33.20 18.64 14.24
N ILE A 156 34.22 18.13 13.55
CA ILE A 156 35.35 17.37 14.15
C ILE A 156 36.29 18.28 14.96
N LEU A 157 36.37 19.58 14.64
CA LEU A 157 37.10 20.57 15.45
C LEU A 157 36.25 21.12 16.60
N ASP A 158 34.92 21.16 16.45
CA ASP A 158 33.99 21.52 17.54
C ASP A 158 34.01 20.47 18.66
N ASP A 159 34.28 19.19 18.34
CA ASP A 159 34.54 18.13 19.34
C ASP A 159 35.85 18.33 20.14
N LEU A 160 36.75 19.24 19.72
CA LEU A 160 38.01 19.53 20.42
C LEU A 160 37.85 20.67 21.43
N ARG A 161 38.29 20.43 22.68
CA ARG A 161 38.39 21.46 23.72
C ARG A 161 39.46 22.51 23.34
N GLU A 162 39.38 23.72 23.88
CA GLU A 162 40.30 24.83 23.51
C GLU A 162 41.80 24.51 23.66
N ASP A 163 42.18 23.74 24.69
CA ASP A 163 43.56 23.27 24.89
C ASP A 163 43.97 22.23 23.85
N GLU A 164 43.03 21.41 23.39
CA GLU A 164 43.21 20.39 22.36
C GLU A 164 43.23 21.02 20.95
N PHE A 165 42.39 22.02 20.68
CA PHE A 165 42.37 22.77 19.42
C PHE A 165 43.66 23.60 19.25
N LYS A 166 44.19 24.21 20.33
CA LYS A 166 45.52 24.85 20.28
C LYS A 166 46.64 23.85 19.98
N ARG A 167 46.58 22.63 20.51
CA ARG A 167 47.49 21.53 20.13
C ARG A 167 47.29 21.08 18.69
N PHE A 168 46.06 21.00 18.20
CA PHE A 168 45.75 20.69 16.80
C PHE A 168 46.40 21.69 15.85
N LYS A 169 46.25 22.99 16.10
CA LYS A 169 46.89 24.04 15.27
C LYS A 169 48.42 23.96 15.31
N TRP A 170 49.03 23.67 16.47
CA TRP A 170 50.47 23.44 16.60
C TRP A 170 50.97 22.21 15.81
N PHE A 171 50.28 21.07 15.89
CA PHE A 171 50.64 19.88 15.10
C PHE A 171 50.42 20.09 13.61
N LEU A 172 49.35 20.77 13.21
CA LEU A 172 49.07 21.16 11.82
C LEU A 172 50.18 22.05 11.24
N GLU A 173 50.73 22.95 12.05
CA GLU A 173 51.90 23.77 11.70
C GLU A 173 53.15 22.91 11.49
N LYS A 174 53.47 21.98 12.42
CA LYS A 174 54.69 21.14 12.33
C LYS A 174 54.65 20.05 11.28
N GLU A 175 53.47 19.53 10.92
CA GLU A 175 53.30 18.49 9.90
C GLU A 175 53.21 19.03 8.46
N SER A 176 53.08 20.35 8.29
CA SER A 176 52.86 20.95 6.98
C SER A 176 54.14 21.08 6.14
N LEU A 177 54.23 20.29 5.07
CA LEU A 177 55.32 20.34 4.07
C LEU A 177 55.40 21.68 3.28
N LEU A 178 54.41 22.56 3.44
CA LEU A 178 54.41 23.94 2.95
C LEU A 178 54.07 24.84 4.14
N SER A 179 54.96 25.79 4.45
CA SER A 179 54.80 26.68 5.60
C SER A 179 53.45 27.40 5.61
N PHE A 180 52.77 27.41 6.74
CA PHE A 180 51.83 28.48 7.06
C PHE A 180 52.64 29.70 7.54
N ARG A 181 52.10 30.91 7.42
CA ARG A 181 52.64 32.03 8.20
C ARG A 181 52.16 31.86 9.62
N GLU A 182 53.09 31.91 10.57
CA GLU A 182 52.85 31.70 12.00
C GLU A 182 51.71 32.58 12.54
N SER A 183 51.61 33.83 12.05
CA SER A 183 50.57 34.80 12.37
C SER A 183 49.16 34.47 11.86
N GLU A 184 49.02 33.68 10.79
CA GLU A 184 47.72 33.41 10.15
C GLU A 184 47.00 32.23 10.82
N LEU A 185 47.73 31.28 11.41
CA LEU A 185 47.15 30.11 12.08
C LEU A 185 46.96 30.33 13.60
N LEU A 186 47.73 31.24 14.24
CA LEU A 186 47.70 31.42 15.70
C LEU A 186 46.32 31.89 16.20
N GLU A 187 45.76 32.92 15.58
CA GLU A 187 44.49 33.55 15.98
C GLU A 187 43.26 32.88 15.35
N ALA A 188 43.40 32.16 14.24
CA ALA A 188 42.29 31.61 13.45
C ALA A 188 41.29 30.75 14.27
N GLU A 189 40.00 30.98 14.10
CA GLU A 189 38.94 30.15 14.68
C GLU A 189 38.82 28.77 14.00
N ARG A 190 37.93 27.90 14.51
CA ARG A 190 37.71 26.54 13.96
C ARG A 190 37.31 26.56 12.49
N VAL A 191 36.36 27.43 12.12
CA VAL A 191 35.89 27.58 10.73
C VAL A 191 37.04 28.08 9.84
N GLU A 192 37.70 29.16 10.23
CA GLU A 192 38.84 29.75 9.49
C GLU A 192 39.99 28.75 9.31
N THR A 193 40.24 27.90 10.31
CA THR A 193 41.23 26.82 10.22
C THR A 193 40.84 25.77 9.17
N VAL A 194 39.56 25.39 9.06
CA VAL A 194 39.08 24.51 7.99
C VAL A 194 39.16 25.20 6.63
N ASP A 195 38.80 26.48 6.55
CA ASP A 195 38.90 27.28 5.32
C ASP A 195 40.34 27.31 4.79
N LEU A 196 41.31 27.66 5.63
CA LEU A 196 42.73 27.69 5.29
C LEU A 196 43.27 26.30 4.89
N MET A 197 42.81 25.21 5.53
CA MET A 197 43.18 23.85 5.13
C MET A 197 42.57 23.46 3.77
N VAL A 198 41.30 23.79 3.54
CA VAL A 198 40.58 23.45 2.30
C VAL A 198 41.09 24.28 1.11
N GLU A 199 41.46 25.54 1.32
CA GLU A 199 42.12 26.38 0.32
C GLU A 199 43.49 25.81 -0.06
N LYS A 200 44.32 25.45 0.94
CA LYS A 200 45.71 25.04 0.73
C LYS A 200 45.90 23.60 0.26
N TYR A 201 45.00 22.69 0.65
CA TYR A 201 45.13 21.24 0.40
C TYR A 201 43.93 20.61 -0.31
N GLY A 202 42.86 21.37 -0.57
CA GLY A 202 41.58 20.83 -1.01
C GLY A 202 40.89 19.97 0.06
N ILE A 203 39.62 19.63 -0.15
CA ILE A 203 38.83 18.84 0.82
C ILE A 203 39.46 17.47 1.09
N SER A 204 39.93 16.76 0.05
CA SER A 204 40.56 15.43 0.22
C SER A 204 41.92 15.49 0.91
N GLY A 205 42.72 16.53 0.67
CA GLY A 205 43.96 16.76 1.40
C GLY A 205 43.70 17.16 2.86
N THR A 206 42.67 17.97 3.10
CA THR A 206 42.23 18.37 4.45
C THR A 206 41.84 17.18 5.31
N VAL A 207 41.03 16.24 4.79
CA VAL A 207 40.69 14.98 5.52
C VAL A 207 41.95 14.21 5.89
N LYS A 208 42.88 14.00 4.94
CA LYS A 208 44.14 13.28 5.19
C LYS A 208 45.02 13.99 6.24
N MET A 209 45.07 15.31 6.18
CA MET A 209 45.84 16.13 7.14
C MET A 209 45.21 16.08 8.54
N MET A 210 43.88 16.19 8.65
CA MET A 210 43.18 16.03 9.92
C MET A 210 43.40 14.65 10.54
N VAL A 211 43.32 13.57 9.75
CA VAL A 211 43.61 12.20 10.24
C VAL A 211 45.02 12.13 10.85
N LYS A 212 46.05 12.62 10.14
CA LYS A 212 47.44 12.60 10.63
C LYS A 212 47.64 13.44 11.90
N VAL A 213 47.02 14.61 11.98
CA VAL A 213 47.10 15.49 13.16
C VAL A 213 46.37 14.88 14.36
N LEU A 214 45.18 14.28 14.16
CA LEU A 214 44.43 13.60 15.22
C LEU A 214 45.15 12.34 15.71
N GLU A 215 45.82 11.60 14.82
CA GLU A 215 46.70 10.48 15.17
C GLU A 215 47.87 10.93 16.06
N ASN A 216 48.59 12.00 15.68
CA ASN A 216 49.64 12.61 16.51
C ASN A 216 49.12 13.11 17.88
N MET A 217 47.84 13.51 17.95
CA MET A 217 47.17 13.90 19.20
C MET A 217 46.57 12.72 19.99
N SER A 218 46.69 11.48 19.50
CA SER A 218 46.04 10.28 20.04
C SER A 218 44.50 10.35 20.13
N LYS A 219 43.87 11.20 19.31
CA LYS A 219 42.41 11.37 19.20
C LYS A 219 41.81 10.33 18.23
N TYR A 220 42.03 9.06 18.54
CA TYR A 220 41.60 7.92 17.73
C TYR A 220 40.06 7.79 17.65
N ASP A 221 39.34 8.34 18.63
CA ASP A 221 37.89 8.50 18.66
C ASP A 221 37.40 9.46 17.56
N LEU A 222 38.01 10.64 17.44
CA LEU A 222 37.66 11.63 16.42
C LEU A 222 38.19 11.24 15.03
N MET A 223 39.37 10.62 14.95
CA MET A 223 39.85 9.96 13.74
C MET A 223 38.87 8.88 13.27
N LYS A 224 38.33 8.05 14.18
CA LYS A 224 37.30 7.07 13.84
C LYS A 224 35.99 7.77 13.45
N LYS A 225 35.55 8.83 14.13
CA LYS A 225 34.36 9.62 13.75
C LYS A 225 34.46 10.21 12.33
N LEU A 226 35.65 10.67 11.94
CA LEU A 226 35.97 11.19 10.61
C LEU A 226 36.07 10.09 9.52
N LEU A 227 36.35 8.84 9.91
CA LEU A 227 36.50 7.68 9.00
C LEU A 227 35.28 6.73 8.99
N SER A 228 34.41 6.81 10.00
CA SER A 228 33.29 5.88 10.25
C SER A 228 31.95 6.62 10.28
N SER A 229 31.71 7.52 9.32
CA SER A 229 30.38 8.06 9.03
C SER A 229 29.49 7.01 8.33
N GLY A 230 29.34 5.85 8.98
CA GLY A 230 28.61 4.66 8.51
C GLY A 230 28.65 3.51 9.54
N THR A 231 27.46 2.93 9.80
CA THR A 231 27.12 1.69 10.55
C THR A 231 27.31 1.57 12.08
N GLU A 232 26.18 1.73 12.79
CA GLU A 232 25.60 0.94 13.94
C GLU A 232 26.19 0.90 15.39
N GLY A 233 25.34 0.51 16.37
CA GLY A 233 25.53 0.50 17.86
C GLY A 233 25.51 -0.91 18.52
N PRO A 234 24.81 -1.22 19.66
CA PRO A 234 24.11 -0.43 20.72
C PRO A 234 24.36 -0.93 22.21
N GLY A 235 23.57 -0.50 23.23
CA GLY A 235 23.61 -1.02 24.64
C GLY A 235 22.47 -0.56 25.61
N PRO A 236 22.17 -1.20 26.79
CA PRO A 236 20.76 -1.41 27.23
C PRO A 236 20.29 -1.21 28.72
N SER A 237 18.94 -1.21 28.91
CA SER A 237 18.11 -1.54 30.12
C SER A 237 17.92 -0.45 31.24
N LYS A 238 16.95 -0.44 32.19
CA LYS A 238 16.05 -1.45 32.87
C LYS A 238 14.67 -0.88 33.33
N THR A 239 13.78 -1.70 33.93
CA THR A 239 12.44 -1.41 34.55
C THR A 239 12.19 -2.37 35.77
N PRO A 240 11.01 -2.54 36.48
CA PRO A 240 9.64 -1.94 36.43
C PRO A 240 9.06 -1.51 37.84
N VAL A 241 7.90 -2.04 38.32
CA VAL A 241 7.19 -1.89 39.65
C VAL A 241 6.27 -0.64 39.82
N SER A 242 5.04 -0.62 40.41
CA SER A 242 3.99 -1.64 40.79
C SER A 242 2.63 -0.98 41.19
N SER A 243 1.54 -1.74 41.42
CA SER A 243 0.18 -1.32 41.92
C SER A 243 -0.55 -2.52 42.61
N PRO A 244 -1.84 -2.54 43.11
CA PRO A 244 -2.99 -1.60 43.04
C PRO A 244 -3.38 -1.01 44.44
N PRO A 245 -4.57 -1.14 45.14
CA PRO A 245 -5.78 -2.01 45.05
C PRO A 245 -7.12 -1.28 44.70
N ALA A 246 -8.31 -1.85 45.02
CA ALA A 246 -9.66 -1.31 44.69
C ALA A 246 -10.81 -1.71 45.66
N LYS A 247 -12.04 -1.15 45.47
CA LYS A 247 -13.31 -1.30 46.25
C LYS A 247 -14.52 -0.74 45.43
N ASP A 248 -15.83 -0.96 45.67
CA ASP A 248 -16.64 -1.97 46.44
C ASP A 248 -18.15 -1.88 46.02
N ALA A 249 -18.88 -3.00 45.88
CA ALA A 249 -20.36 -3.15 45.79
C ALA A 249 -20.76 -4.65 45.68
N LYS A 250 -22.00 -5.05 46.00
CA LYS A 250 -22.29 -6.44 46.45
C LYS A 250 -23.48 -7.17 45.79
N MET A 251 -23.21 -8.37 45.26
CA MET A 251 -24.19 -9.43 44.89
C MET A 251 -24.12 -10.59 45.92
N LYS A 252 -24.93 -11.66 45.82
CA LYS A 252 -24.95 -12.77 46.81
C LYS A 252 -24.34 -14.07 46.27
N LYS A 253 -23.50 -14.69 47.12
CA LYS A 253 -22.69 -15.89 46.84
C LYS A 253 -23.49 -17.19 46.64
N THR A 254 -24.65 -17.32 47.28
CA THR A 254 -25.47 -18.55 47.30
C THR A 254 -25.88 -19.03 45.90
N VAL A 255 -26.21 -18.10 44.99
CA VAL A 255 -26.62 -18.39 43.61
C VAL A 255 -25.57 -19.19 42.85
N LEU A 256 -24.29 -18.91 43.11
CA LEU A 256 -23.15 -19.51 42.43
C LEU A 256 -22.92 -20.97 42.85
N ILE A 257 -23.27 -21.32 44.10
CA ILE A 257 -23.14 -22.69 44.62
C ILE A 257 -24.17 -23.60 43.95
N ASN A 258 -25.43 -23.16 43.89
CA ASN A 258 -26.53 -23.90 43.26
C ASN A 258 -26.23 -24.30 41.81
N ILE A 259 -25.52 -23.46 41.05
CA ILE A 259 -25.13 -23.72 39.65
C ILE A 259 -24.02 -24.80 39.54
N LEU A 260 -23.19 -24.98 40.57
CA LEU A 260 -22.23 -26.09 40.63
C LEU A 260 -22.86 -27.38 41.19
N ASP A 261 -23.90 -27.27 42.01
CA ASP A 261 -24.69 -28.41 42.48
C ASP A 261 -25.51 -29.06 41.35
N ASP A 262 -25.89 -28.28 40.32
CA ASP A 262 -26.49 -28.79 39.08
C ASP A 262 -25.50 -29.64 38.23
N LEU A 263 -24.18 -29.54 38.45
CA LEU A 263 -23.16 -30.29 37.68
C LEU A 263 -22.92 -31.69 38.27
N ARG A 264 -22.91 -32.72 37.42
CA ARG A 264 -22.49 -34.08 37.80
C ARG A 264 -21.01 -34.11 38.17
N GLU A 265 -20.56 -35.15 38.87
CA GLU A 265 -19.22 -35.17 39.48
C GLU A 265 -18.07 -35.23 38.45
N ASP A 266 -18.30 -35.82 37.27
CA ASP A 266 -17.37 -35.75 36.14
C ASP A 266 -17.39 -34.37 35.46
N GLU A 267 -18.55 -33.74 35.37
CA GLU A 267 -18.72 -32.38 34.84
C GLU A 267 -18.09 -31.34 35.78
N PHE A 268 -18.24 -31.48 37.09
CA PHE A 268 -17.59 -30.62 38.09
C PHE A 268 -16.06 -30.78 38.07
N LYS A 269 -15.54 -32.00 37.84
CA LYS A 269 -14.09 -32.20 37.60
C LYS A 269 -13.61 -31.52 36.32
N ARG A 270 -14.41 -31.55 35.24
CA ARG A 270 -14.13 -30.77 34.02
C ARG A 270 -14.25 -29.26 34.26
N PHE A 271 -15.20 -28.80 35.07
CA PHE A 271 -15.35 -27.41 35.49
C PHE A 271 -14.10 -26.92 36.22
N LYS A 272 -13.60 -27.68 37.22
CA LYS A 272 -12.35 -27.33 37.93
C LYS A 272 -11.14 -27.31 36.98
N TRP A 273 -11.06 -28.24 36.02
CA TRP A 273 -10.00 -28.23 34.99
C TRP A 273 -10.08 -27.01 34.06
N PHE A 274 -11.25 -26.68 33.52
CA PHE A 274 -11.43 -25.50 32.68
C PHE A 274 -11.21 -24.19 33.46
N LEU A 275 -11.68 -24.12 34.70
CA LEU A 275 -11.41 -23.01 35.62
C LEU A 275 -9.91 -22.81 35.84
N GLU A 276 -9.13 -23.89 35.95
CA GLU A 276 -7.68 -23.84 36.07
C GLU A 276 -6.99 -23.30 34.79
N LYS A 277 -7.53 -23.59 33.59
CA LYS A 277 -6.95 -23.13 32.31
C LYS A 277 -7.37 -21.71 31.89
N GLU A 278 -8.64 -21.35 32.13
CA GLU A 278 -9.19 -20.04 31.74
C GLU A 278 -8.85 -18.92 32.74
N SER A 279 -8.48 -19.26 33.99
CA SER A 279 -8.27 -18.25 35.04
C SER A 279 -7.05 -17.36 34.81
N LEU A 280 -7.31 -16.07 34.56
CA LEU A 280 -6.31 -15.01 34.34
C LEU A 280 -5.37 -14.73 35.54
N LEU A 281 -5.54 -15.42 36.67
CA LEU A 281 -4.63 -15.44 37.81
C LEU A 281 -4.45 -16.89 38.26
N SER A 282 -3.22 -17.39 38.27
CA SER A 282 -2.88 -18.77 38.65
C SER A 282 -3.46 -19.13 40.01
N PHE A 283 -4.24 -20.21 40.10
CA PHE A 283 -4.39 -20.95 41.35
C PHE A 283 -3.08 -21.70 41.63
N ARG A 284 -2.78 -22.09 42.87
CA ARG A 284 -1.84 -23.20 43.03
C ARG A 284 -2.58 -24.47 42.66
N GLU A 285 -1.93 -25.34 41.89
CA GLU A 285 -2.49 -26.61 41.40
C GLU A 285 -3.04 -27.46 42.57
N SER A 286 -2.37 -27.41 43.73
CA SER A 286 -2.76 -28.07 44.98
C SER A 286 -3.99 -27.49 45.68
N GLU A 287 -4.43 -26.27 45.37
CA GLU A 287 -5.53 -25.59 46.08
C GLU A 287 -6.91 -25.87 45.43
N LEU A 288 -6.94 -26.21 44.13
CA LEU A 288 -8.18 -26.44 43.40
C LEU A 288 -8.51 -27.94 43.20
N LEU A 289 -7.49 -28.81 43.27
CA LEU A 289 -7.61 -30.25 42.96
C LEU A 289 -8.57 -30.98 43.91
N GLU A 290 -8.40 -30.80 45.22
CA GLU A 290 -9.23 -31.43 46.26
C GLU A 290 -10.51 -30.64 46.60
N ALA A 291 -10.60 -29.35 46.26
CA ALA A 291 -11.66 -28.46 46.72
C ALA A 291 -13.09 -28.92 46.36
N GLU A 292 -14.02 -28.86 47.32
CA GLU A 292 -15.44 -29.14 47.08
C GLU A 292 -16.15 -28.01 46.30
N ARG A 293 -17.43 -28.20 45.95
CA ARG A 293 -18.24 -27.20 45.21
C ARG A 293 -18.29 -25.86 45.93
N VAL A 294 -18.57 -25.85 47.23
CA VAL A 294 -18.62 -24.64 48.06
C VAL A 294 -17.25 -23.97 48.09
N GLU A 295 -16.19 -24.72 48.41
CA GLU A 295 -14.81 -24.20 48.49
C GLU A 295 -14.33 -23.63 47.15
N THR A 296 -14.76 -24.21 46.03
CA THR A 296 -14.47 -23.69 44.69
C THR A 296 -15.13 -22.32 44.47
N VAL A 297 -16.40 -22.13 44.90
CA VAL A 297 -17.05 -20.80 44.88
C VAL A 297 -16.37 -19.83 45.84
N ASP A 298 -15.97 -20.27 47.03
CA ASP A 298 -15.23 -19.47 48.00
C ASP A 298 -13.93 -18.90 47.39
N LEU A 299 -13.10 -19.77 46.83
CA LEU A 299 -11.85 -19.41 46.17
C LEU A 299 -12.06 -18.49 44.96
N MET A 300 -13.10 -18.71 44.14
CA MET A 300 -13.43 -17.81 43.03
C MET A 300 -13.88 -16.43 43.54
N VAL A 301 -14.73 -16.39 44.57
CA VAL A 301 -15.28 -15.14 45.11
C VAL A 301 -14.23 -14.31 45.84
N GLU A 302 -13.30 -14.94 46.57
CA GLU A 302 -12.16 -14.26 47.18
C GLU A 302 -11.25 -13.62 46.11
N LYS A 303 -11.00 -14.35 45.02
CA LYS A 303 -9.99 -14.00 44.01
C LYS A 303 -10.47 -13.06 42.91
N TYR A 304 -11.76 -13.14 42.54
CA TYR A 304 -12.35 -12.36 41.44
C TYR A 304 -13.50 -11.44 41.89
N GLY A 305 -13.90 -11.50 43.16
CA GLY A 305 -15.15 -10.92 43.62
C GLY A 305 -16.38 -11.65 43.02
N ILE A 306 -17.57 -11.31 43.49
CA ILE A 306 -18.80 -12.02 43.08
C ILE A 306 -19.14 -11.75 41.60
N SER A 307 -18.99 -10.51 41.12
CA SER A 307 -19.20 -10.17 39.69
C SER A 307 -18.17 -10.82 38.76
N GLY A 308 -16.90 -10.90 39.18
CA GLY A 308 -15.88 -11.63 38.43
C GLY A 308 -16.14 -13.14 38.43
N THR A 309 -16.64 -13.69 39.54
CA THR A 309 -17.03 -15.11 39.64
C THR A 309 -18.17 -15.46 38.69
N VAL A 310 -19.22 -14.63 38.58
CA VAL A 310 -20.29 -14.83 37.58
C VAL A 310 -19.71 -14.89 36.17
N LYS A 311 -18.88 -13.91 35.78
CA LYS A 311 -18.25 -13.86 34.45
C LYS A 311 -17.32 -15.06 34.19
N MET A 312 -16.63 -15.54 35.23
CA MET A 312 -15.76 -16.70 35.16
C MET A 312 -16.56 -18.01 34.98
N MET A 313 -17.66 -18.16 35.74
CA MET A 313 -18.56 -19.30 35.62
C MET A 313 -19.23 -19.36 34.25
N VAL A 314 -19.71 -18.24 33.70
CA VAL A 314 -20.26 -18.17 32.34
C VAL A 314 -19.25 -18.74 31.33
N LYS A 315 -18.02 -18.22 31.28
CA LYS A 315 -16.98 -18.69 30.37
C LYS A 315 -16.64 -20.17 30.51
N VAL A 316 -16.54 -20.67 31.73
CA VAL A 316 -16.22 -22.08 31.99
C VAL A 316 -17.38 -22.99 31.56
N LEU A 317 -18.62 -22.60 31.84
CA LEU A 317 -19.82 -23.34 31.42
C LEU A 317 -20.01 -23.30 29.90
N GLU A 318 -19.74 -22.17 29.23
CA GLU A 318 -19.68 -22.06 27.76
C GLU A 318 -18.62 -23.00 27.17
N SER A 319 -17.43 -23.06 27.77
CA SER A 319 -16.33 -23.97 27.39
C SER A 319 -16.65 -25.45 27.62
N MET A 320 -17.63 -25.74 28.48
CA MET A 320 -18.19 -27.07 28.73
C MET A 320 -19.47 -27.35 27.91
N SER A 321 -19.93 -26.40 27.09
CA SER A 321 -21.22 -26.42 26.38
C SER A 321 -22.46 -26.53 27.28
N GLN A 322 -22.35 -26.12 28.55
CA GLN A 322 -23.42 -26.12 29.57
C GLN A 322 -24.34 -24.88 29.44
N TYR A 323 -24.83 -24.60 28.24
CA TYR A 323 -25.52 -23.35 27.91
C TYR A 323 -26.82 -23.12 28.71
N ASP A 324 -27.49 -24.18 29.18
CA ASP A 324 -28.70 -24.03 29.99
C ASP A 324 -28.38 -23.61 31.43
N LEU A 325 -27.21 -23.98 31.96
CA LEU A 325 -26.69 -23.44 33.22
C LEU A 325 -26.18 -22.00 33.06
N VAL A 326 -25.64 -21.63 31.89
CA VAL A 326 -25.34 -20.23 31.55
C VAL A 326 -26.61 -19.39 31.56
N LYS A 327 -27.69 -19.85 30.90
CA LYS A 327 -28.99 -19.17 30.92
C LYS A 327 -29.54 -19.04 32.36
N LYS A 328 -29.48 -20.10 33.16
CA LYS A 328 -29.92 -20.13 34.57
C LYS A 328 -29.13 -19.16 35.46
N LEU A 329 -27.81 -19.09 35.27
CA LEU A 329 -26.92 -18.16 35.97
C LEU A 329 -27.22 -16.70 35.58
N LEU A 330 -27.49 -16.42 34.30
CA LEU A 330 -27.80 -15.07 33.82
C LEU A 330 -29.22 -14.61 34.22
N SER A 331 -30.23 -15.48 34.13
CA SER A 331 -31.62 -15.14 34.50
C SER A 331 -31.81 -14.94 36.01
N SER A 332 -31.00 -15.61 36.84
CA SER A 332 -30.99 -15.40 38.30
C SER A 332 -30.57 -14.00 38.76
N GLY A 333 -30.16 -13.12 37.82
CA GLY A 333 -29.89 -11.70 38.08
C GLY A 333 -31.12 -10.79 38.05
N THR A 334 -32.29 -11.25 37.61
CA THR A 334 -33.49 -10.42 37.40
C THR A 334 -34.77 -11.07 37.94
N GLU A 335 -35.20 -10.65 39.13
CA GLU A 335 -36.58 -10.81 39.60
C GLU A 335 -37.27 -9.44 39.59
N GLY A 336 -38.38 -9.32 38.85
CA GLY A 336 -39.15 -8.09 38.67
C GLY A 336 -40.30 -8.31 37.67
N GLU A 337 -41.53 -8.04 38.11
CA GLU A 337 -42.79 -8.27 37.40
C GLU A 337 -42.94 -7.33 36.15
N SER A 338 -43.85 -7.51 35.20
CA SER A 338 -45.14 -8.24 35.20
C SER A 338 -45.59 -8.69 33.79
N ASP A 339 -46.60 -9.56 33.71
CA ASP A 339 -47.22 -10.09 32.49
C ASP A 339 -47.90 -9.05 31.57
N VAL A 340 -47.80 -9.27 30.25
CA VAL A 340 -48.88 -9.00 29.28
C VAL A 340 -48.93 -10.13 28.25
N LYS A 341 -50.14 -10.61 27.94
CA LYS A 341 -50.42 -11.68 26.97
C LYS A 341 -50.63 -11.10 25.55
N PRO A 342 -50.09 -11.72 24.48
CA PRO A 342 -50.41 -11.33 23.10
C PRO A 342 -51.77 -11.89 22.65
N ASP A 343 -52.54 -11.09 21.91
CA ASP A 343 -53.61 -11.56 21.02
C ASP A 343 -53.20 -11.28 19.56
N PRO A 344 -53.42 -12.22 18.62
CA PRO A 344 -53.00 -12.06 17.23
C PRO A 344 -54.11 -11.46 16.35
N ASN A 345 -53.83 -10.36 15.63
CA ASN A 345 -54.46 -10.03 14.34
C ASN A 345 -53.88 -8.75 13.70
N THR A 346 -53.05 -8.93 12.67
CA THR A 346 -52.94 -7.99 11.54
C THR A 346 -52.83 -8.84 10.27
N ALA A 347 -53.65 -8.57 9.25
CA ALA A 347 -53.68 -9.40 8.05
C ALA A 347 -52.60 -9.02 7.04
N GLU A 348 -51.76 -9.98 6.66
CA GLU A 348 -50.89 -9.85 5.49
C GLU A 348 -51.75 -9.81 4.21
N THR A 349 -51.68 -8.70 3.48
CA THR A 349 -52.33 -8.62 2.15
C THR A 349 -51.44 -9.34 1.14
N LYS A 350 -51.65 -10.66 1.02
CA LYS A 350 -50.91 -11.53 0.11
C LYS A 350 -51.12 -11.11 -1.35
N MET A 351 -50.15 -10.40 -1.93
CA MET A 351 -50.07 -10.21 -3.38
C MET A 351 -49.62 -11.52 -4.03
N ASP A 352 -50.46 -12.08 -4.88
CA ASP A 352 -50.27 -13.40 -5.48
C ASP A 352 -49.37 -13.29 -6.73
N VAL A 353 -48.06 -13.47 -6.55
CA VAL A 353 -47.08 -13.54 -7.64
C VAL A 353 -46.86 -15.00 -8.01
N SER A 354 -47.30 -15.38 -9.23
CA SER A 354 -47.36 -16.77 -9.70
C SER A 354 -46.01 -17.51 -9.67
N GLU A 355 -46.02 -18.75 -9.19
CA GLU A 355 -44.88 -19.69 -9.21
C GLU A 355 -44.53 -20.18 -10.64
N ASP A 356 -44.05 -19.31 -11.53
CA ASP A 356 -43.60 -19.71 -12.87
C ASP A 356 -42.44 -18.86 -13.41
N VAL A 357 -41.50 -18.48 -12.53
CA VAL A 357 -40.18 -17.95 -12.93
C VAL A 357 -39.36 -19.11 -13.50
N LYS A 358 -39.38 -19.20 -14.83
CA LYS A 358 -38.73 -20.27 -15.59
C LYS A 358 -37.21 -20.15 -15.44
N LYS A 359 -36.57 -21.14 -14.79
CA LYS A 359 -35.10 -21.32 -14.81
C LYS A 359 -34.56 -21.05 -16.22
N LEU A 360 -33.48 -20.28 -16.30
CA LEU A 360 -32.92 -19.75 -17.54
C LEU A 360 -32.58 -20.89 -18.54
N LYS A 361 -33.49 -21.19 -19.48
CA LYS A 361 -33.36 -22.32 -20.43
C LYS A 361 -32.29 -22.12 -21.51
N LYS A 362 -31.58 -20.99 -21.47
CA LYS A 362 -30.44 -20.61 -22.29
C LYS A 362 -29.41 -19.94 -21.37
N PRO A 363 -28.10 -20.05 -21.64
CA PRO A 363 -27.11 -19.29 -20.89
C PRO A 363 -27.35 -17.78 -21.04
N PRO A 364 -26.91 -16.95 -20.06
CA PRO A 364 -27.05 -15.51 -20.14
C PRO A 364 -26.26 -14.94 -21.32
N SER A 365 -26.75 -13.84 -21.90
CA SER A 365 -26.09 -13.13 -23.00
C SER A 365 -25.01 -12.21 -22.44
N SER A 366 -23.78 -12.32 -22.93
CA SER A 366 -22.67 -11.48 -22.47
C SER A 366 -22.82 -10.03 -22.98
N PHE A 367 -22.52 -9.05 -22.12
CA PHE A 367 -22.49 -7.63 -22.46
C PHE A 367 -21.31 -6.91 -21.81
N THR A 368 -20.84 -5.83 -22.44
CA THR A 368 -19.89 -4.88 -21.84
C THR A 368 -20.65 -3.59 -21.54
N PRO A 369 -20.68 -3.09 -20.29
CA PRO A 369 -21.36 -1.85 -19.94
C PRO A 369 -20.61 -0.60 -20.45
N GLU A 370 -21.34 0.50 -20.57
CA GLU A 370 -20.77 1.85 -20.59
C GLU A 370 -20.12 2.12 -19.21
N LEU A 371 -18.88 2.62 -19.21
CA LEU A 371 -18.18 3.03 -17.99
C LEU A 371 -18.29 4.54 -17.78
N LYS A 372 -18.55 4.95 -16.53
CA LYS A 372 -18.35 6.31 -16.04
C LYS A 372 -17.47 6.24 -14.80
N THR A 373 -16.33 6.93 -14.82
CA THR A 373 -15.40 6.99 -13.68
C THR A 373 -15.38 8.41 -13.15
N GLU A 374 -15.67 8.57 -11.86
CA GLU A 374 -15.68 9.86 -11.17
C GLU A 374 -14.66 9.82 -10.02
N SER A 375 -13.60 10.61 -10.14
CA SER A 375 -12.34 10.39 -9.41
C SER A 375 -11.83 8.95 -9.59
N THR A 376 -11.87 8.10 -8.55
CA THR A 376 -11.52 6.68 -8.59
C THR A 376 -12.73 5.74 -8.56
N GLN A 377 -13.96 6.24 -8.38
CA GLN A 377 -15.16 5.40 -8.32
C GLN A 377 -15.64 5.05 -9.73
N VAL A 378 -15.73 3.75 -10.03
CA VAL A 378 -16.30 3.26 -11.28
C VAL A 378 -17.80 3.05 -11.13
N SER A 379 -18.55 3.42 -12.16
CA SER A 379 -19.95 3.05 -12.33
C SER A 379 -20.21 2.52 -13.73
N TYR A 380 -21.15 1.59 -13.80
CA TYR A 380 -21.45 0.75 -14.95
C TYR A 380 -22.89 1.00 -15.38
N ARG A 381 -23.11 1.19 -16.68
CA ARG A 381 -24.43 1.40 -17.26
C ARG A 381 -24.68 0.44 -18.41
N PHE A 382 -25.86 -0.18 -18.45
CA PHE A 382 -26.26 -1.04 -19.55
C PHE A 382 -27.78 -1.02 -19.76
N ARG A 383 -28.21 -0.93 -21.02
CA ARG A 383 -29.63 -1.03 -21.38
C ARG A 383 -29.94 -2.47 -21.83
N CYS A 384 -30.67 -3.21 -21.00
CA CYS A 384 -31.15 -4.54 -21.34
C CYS A 384 -32.18 -4.45 -22.48
N PRO A 385 -31.98 -5.13 -23.63
CA PRO A 385 -32.83 -4.98 -24.82
C PRO A 385 -34.20 -5.69 -24.74
N GLY A 386 -34.56 -6.24 -23.57
CA GLY A 386 -35.78 -7.02 -23.38
C GLY A 386 -35.61 -8.13 -22.34
N PRO A 387 -36.64 -9.00 -22.16
CA PRO A 387 -36.62 -10.06 -21.16
C PRO A 387 -35.51 -11.08 -21.39
N GLY A 388 -34.72 -11.39 -20.36
CA GLY A 388 -33.61 -12.34 -20.45
C GLY A 388 -32.58 -12.23 -19.34
N GLY A 389 -31.59 -13.13 -19.37
CA GLY A 389 -30.40 -13.07 -18.50
C GLY A 389 -29.22 -12.45 -19.25
N PHE A 390 -28.53 -11.51 -18.61
CA PHE A 390 -27.43 -10.73 -19.19
C PHE A 390 -26.22 -10.72 -18.25
N GLN A 391 -25.03 -11.14 -18.73
CA GLN A 391 -23.80 -11.24 -17.95
C GLN A 391 -22.78 -10.15 -18.30
N CYS A 392 -22.33 -9.39 -17.31
CA CYS A 392 -21.32 -8.35 -17.46
C CYS A 392 -19.91 -8.95 -17.68
N THR A 393 -19.22 -8.53 -18.74
CA THR A 393 -17.82 -8.89 -19.03
C THR A 393 -16.79 -8.32 -18.06
N LEU A 394 -17.14 -7.26 -17.31
CA LEU A 394 -16.20 -6.53 -16.45
C LEU A 394 -16.34 -6.88 -14.96
N THR A 395 -17.56 -7.11 -14.50
CA THR A 395 -17.87 -7.42 -13.08
C THR A 395 -18.35 -8.85 -12.84
N GLY A 396 -18.54 -9.65 -13.89
CA GLY A 396 -19.06 -11.03 -13.80
C GLY A 396 -20.56 -11.15 -13.52
N LEU A 397 -21.18 -10.14 -12.87
CA LEU A 397 -22.60 -10.10 -12.49
C LEU A 397 -23.53 -10.54 -13.62
N VAL A 398 -24.52 -11.38 -13.28
CA VAL A 398 -25.64 -11.70 -14.17
C VAL A 398 -26.92 -11.08 -13.63
N PHE A 399 -27.63 -10.35 -14.50
CA PHE A 399 -28.94 -9.77 -14.23
C PHE A 399 -29.99 -10.53 -15.04
N VAL A 400 -31.03 -11.05 -14.39
CA VAL A 400 -32.20 -11.62 -15.06
C VAL A 400 -33.33 -10.61 -14.98
N VAL A 401 -33.76 -10.09 -16.14
CA VAL A 401 -34.79 -9.05 -16.25
C VAL A 401 -36.06 -9.55 -16.94
N ALA A 402 -37.21 -9.05 -16.48
CA ALA A 402 -38.52 -9.36 -17.05
C ALA A 402 -38.90 -8.54 -18.28
N GLN A 403 -38.23 -7.42 -18.56
CA GLN A 403 -38.55 -6.48 -19.64
C GLN A 403 -37.33 -5.67 -20.10
N GLU A 404 -37.51 -4.74 -21.05
CA GLU A 404 -36.48 -3.74 -21.40
C GLU A 404 -36.26 -2.80 -20.21
N ALA A 405 -35.00 -2.50 -19.87
CA ALA A 405 -34.66 -1.76 -18.66
C ALA A 405 -33.27 -1.11 -18.72
N GLU A 406 -33.04 -0.04 -17.97
CA GLU A 406 -31.72 0.57 -17.78
C GLU A 406 -31.11 0.18 -16.43
N LEU A 407 -29.99 -0.56 -16.47
CA LEU A 407 -29.19 -0.89 -15.31
C LEU A 407 -28.14 0.19 -15.07
N LEU A 408 -28.07 0.69 -13.84
CA LEU A 408 -27.04 1.58 -13.30
C LEU A 408 -26.50 0.95 -12.02
N TYR A 409 -25.22 0.62 -11.96
CA TYR A 409 -24.64 0.01 -10.75
C TYR A 409 -23.19 0.43 -10.52
N ARG A 410 -22.72 0.28 -9.28
CA ARG A 410 -21.34 0.52 -8.85
C ARG A 410 -21.00 -0.31 -7.61
N THR A 411 -19.72 -0.56 -7.36
CA THR A 411 -19.32 -1.03 -6.03
C THR A 411 -19.44 0.10 -5.00
N VAL A 412 -19.87 -0.25 -3.80
CA VAL A 412 -19.86 0.62 -2.61
C VAL A 412 -19.13 -0.09 -1.47
N GLN A 413 -18.74 0.67 -0.46
CA GLN A 413 -17.99 0.13 0.68
C GLN A 413 -18.90 -0.64 1.64
N TRP A 414 -18.39 -1.77 2.15
CA TRP A 414 -18.99 -2.49 3.27
C TRP A 414 -18.85 -1.73 4.59
N ASP A 415 -19.93 -1.67 5.38
CA ASP A 415 -19.85 -1.27 6.79
C ASP A 415 -19.27 -2.44 7.62
N GLU A 416 -18.00 -2.32 8.01
CA GLU A 416 -17.33 -3.33 8.83
C GLU A 416 -17.95 -3.48 10.23
N SER A 417 -18.65 -2.47 10.76
CA SER A 417 -19.29 -2.52 12.09
C SER A 417 -20.61 -3.29 12.08
N LEU A 418 -21.43 -3.12 11.03
CA LEU A 418 -22.61 -3.96 10.79
C LEU A 418 -22.20 -5.42 10.55
N LEU A 419 -21.15 -5.67 9.76
CA LEU A 419 -20.63 -7.02 9.53
C LEU A 419 -20.10 -7.68 10.81
N GLN A 420 -19.30 -6.96 11.61
CA GLN A 420 -18.77 -7.47 12.87
C GLN A 420 -19.89 -7.80 13.88
N SER A 421 -20.91 -6.94 13.99
CA SER A 421 -22.05 -7.20 14.88
C SER A 421 -23.00 -8.30 14.37
N ALA A 422 -23.13 -8.47 13.05
CA ALA A 422 -23.89 -9.55 12.41
C ALA A 422 -23.14 -10.88 12.28
N GLY A 423 -21.93 -10.99 12.87
CA GLY A 423 -21.11 -12.21 12.87
C GLY A 423 -20.60 -12.61 11.48
N LYS A 424 -20.37 -11.67 10.57
CA LYS A 424 -20.10 -11.93 9.15
C LYS A 424 -18.82 -11.28 8.64
N THR A 425 -18.31 -11.80 7.53
CA THR A 425 -17.17 -11.24 6.79
C THR A 425 -17.46 -11.16 5.29
N PRO A 426 -16.93 -10.16 4.55
CA PRO A 426 -17.15 -10.06 3.11
C PRO A 426 -16.59 -11.25 2.31
N ALA A 427 -17.36 -11.71 1.33
CA ALA A 427 -16.99 -12.74 0.35
C ALA A 427 -17.00 -12.22 -1.11
N GLY A 428 -17.32 -10.94 -1.30
CA GLY A 428 -17.30 -10.25 -2.59
C GLY A 428 -17.47 -8.73 -2.41
N PRO A 429 -17.40 -7.96 -3.50
CA PRO A 429 -17.82 -6.55 -3.49
C PRO A 429 -19.29 -6.39 -3.12
N LEU A 430 -19.63 -5.25 -2.53
CA LEU A 430 -21.02 -4.82 -2.30
C LEU A 430 -21.44 -3.95 -3.50
N PHE A 431 -22.42 -4.39 -4.27
CA PHE A 431 -22.89 -3.71 -5.47
C PHE A 431 -24.19 -2.95 -5.20
N ASN A 432 -24.15 -1.63 -5.26
CA ASN A 432 -25.36 -0.80 -5.28
C ASN A 432 -25.94 -0.81 -6.70
N ILE A 433 -27.15 -1.36 -6.85
CA ILE A 433 -27.81 -1.59 -8.15
C ILE A 433 -29.10 -0.78 -8.22
N GLN A 434 -29.25 -0.02 -9.30
CA GLN A 434 -30.41 0.79 -9.62
C GLN A 434 -30.96 0.38 -11.01
N CYS A 435 -32.28 0.23 -11.09
CA CYS A 435 -33.01 0.03 -12.33
C CYS A 435 -34.39 0.70 -12.17
N PRO A 436 -34.64 1.86 -12.80
CA PRO A 436 -35.88 2.63 -12.62
C PRO A 436 -37.16 1.89 -13.01
N GLU A 437 -37.04 0.85 -13.84
CA GLU A 437 -38.15 0.02 -14.29
C GLU A 437 -38.46 -1.18 -13.35
N GLU A 438 -37.73 -1.31 -12.23
CA GLU A 438 -37.79 -2.42 -11.26
C GLU A 438 -37.74 -3.82 -11.89
N ALA A 439 -37.13 -3.92 -13.08
CA ALA A 439 -37.28 -5.07 -13.97
C ALA A 439 -36.41 -6.28 -13.61
N VAL A 440 -35.51 -6.17 -12.63
CA VAL A 440 -34.57 -7.23 -12.24
C VAL A 440 -35.26 -8.21 -11.29
N CYS A 441 -35.37 -9.47 -11.68
CA CYS A 441 -36.05 -10.51 -10.89
C CYS A 441 -35.06 -11.43 -10.16
N GLU A 442 -33.92 -11.75 -10.79
CA GLU A 442 -32.87 -12.57 -10.20
C GLU A 442 -31.50 -11.93 -10.46
N LEU A 443 -30.60 -12.05 -9.48
CA LEU A 443 -29.23 -11.55 -9.53
C LEU A 443 -28.28 -12.73 -9.26
N HIS A 444 -27.24 -12.87 -10.08
CA HIS A 444 -26.18 -13.83 -9.85
C HIS A 444 -24.91 -13.07 -9.42
N LEU A 445 -24.51 -13.23 -8.16
CA LEU A 445 -23.35 -12.59 -7.54
C LEU A 445 -22.11 -13.50 -7.66
N PRO A 446 -20.97 -13.06 -8.22
CA PRO A 446 -19.79 -13.89 -8.40
C PRO A 446 -19.04 -14.13 -7.08
N HIS A 447 -18.56 -15.36 -6.88
CA HIS A 447 -17.71 -15.76 -5.74
C HIS A 447 -16.38 -16.38 -6.18
N CYS A 448 -15.43 -16.44 -5.25
CA CYS A 448 -14.13 -17.09 -5.42
C CYS A 448 -13.98 -18.42 -4.64
N GLU A 449 -15.01 -18.87 -3.92
CA GLU A 449 -14.98 -20.17 -3.22
C GLU A 449 -14.81 -21.33 -4.20
N THR A 450 -14.04 -22.37 -3.84
CA THR A 450 -13.77 -23.50 -4.74
C THR A 450 -14.77 -24.65 -4.56
N LYS A 451 -14.88 -25.54 -5.56
CA LYS A 451 -15.83 -26.68 -5.58
C LYS A 451 -15.83 -27.55 -4.32
N ASP A 452 -14.71 -27.63 -3.60
CA ASP A 452 -14.58 -28.41 -2.36
C ASP A 452 -15.28 -27.76 -1.14
N ASP A 453 -15.88 -26.57 -1.30
CA ASP A 453 -16.70 -25.87 -0.31
C ASP A 453 -18.21 -25.92 -0.56
N LEU A 454 -18.66 -26.28 -1.78
CA LEU A 454 -20.05 -26.15 -2.21
C LEU A 454 -20.95 -27.34 -1.75
N ARG A 455 -20.75 -27.81 -0.51
CA ARG A 455 -21.62 -28.78 0.16
C ARG A 455 -22.65 -28.03 1.03
N PRO A 456 -23.85 -28.61 1.29
CA PRO A 456 -25.10 -27.83 1.38
C PRO A 456 -25.33 -27.06 2.69
N GLU A 457 -24.28 -26.75 3.46
CA GLU A 457 -24.36 -26.18 4.80
C GLU A 457 -23.92 -24.70 4.81
N GLY A 458 -24.76 -23.84 4.22
CA GLY A 458 -24.90 -22.42 4.60
C GLY A 458 -23.71 -21.47 4.45
N LEU A 459 -22.63 -21.84 3.76
CA LEU A 459 -21.36 -21.12 3.87
C LEU A 459 -21.36 -19.70 3.24
N LEU A 460 -22.12 -19.46 2.17
CA LEU A 460 -22.25 -18.13 1.54
C LEU A 460 -23.67 -17.56 1.76
N SER A 461 -23.74 -16.47 2.51
CA SER A 461 -24.95 -15.70 2.80
C SER A 461 -25.02 -14.45 1.90
N VAL A 462 -26.16 -14.24 1.21
CA VAL A 462 -26.41 -13.00 0.46
C VAL A 462 -26.91 -11.93 1.41
N ILE A 463 -26.33 -10.74 1.34
CA ILE A 463 -26.72 -9.57 2.13
C ILE A 463 -27.39 -8.54 1.23
N HIS A 464 -28.44 -7.96 1.79
CA HIS A 464 -29.24 -6.89 1.22
C HIS A 464 -29.38 -5.79 2.28
N ILE A 465 -28.85 -4.60 2.00
CA ILE A 465 -28.93 -3.44 2.92
C ILE A 465 -30.07 -2.51 2.47
N THR A 466 -31.02 -2.23 3.37
CA THR A 466 -32.16 -1.30 3.17
C THR A 466 -32.08 -0.13 4.15
N ASP A 467 -33.05 0.80 4.07
CA ASP A 467 -33.22 1.86 5.08
C ASP A 467 -33.55 1.29 6.48
N ASP A 468 -34.12 0.08 6.57
CA ASP A 468 -34.35 -0.67 7.81
C ASP A 468 -33.09 -1.42 8.31
N GLY A 469 -32.00 -1.43 7.53
CA GLY A 469 -30.70 -1.98 7.90
C GLY A 469 -30.28 -3.23 7.10
N MET A 470 -29.45 -4.07 7.74
CA MET A 470 -28.82 -5.24 7.11
C MET A 470 -29.72 -6.47 7.19
N SER A 471 -30.17 -6.98 6.04
CA SER A 471 -30.94 -8.22 5.91
C SER A 471 -30.14 -9.34 5.23
N VAL A 472 -30.50 -10.60 5.53
CA VAL A 472 -29.91 -11.79 4.91
C VAL A 472 -30.96 -12.42 3.98
N LEU A 473 -30.55 -12.76 2.76
CA LEU A 473 -31.39 -13.48 1.79
C LEU A 473 -30.83 -14.88 1.56
N GLU A 474 -31.71 -15.88 1.53
CA GLU A 474 -31.34 -17.26 1.20
C GLU A 474 -31.01 -17.39 -0.30
N PRO A 475 -29.88 -18.02 -0.68
CA PRO A 475 -29.60 -18.38 -2.06
C PRO A 475 -30.65 -19.32 -2.67
N LEU A 476 -31.04 -19.08 -3.92
CA LEU A 476 -31.79 -20.06 -4.72
C LEU A 476 -30.92 -21.25 -5.14
N GLU A 477 -29.67 -20.95 -5.52
CA GLU A 477 -28.70 -21.93 -6.01
C GLU A 477 -27.29 -21.34 -5.86
N ILE A 478 -26.33 -22.14 -5.40
CA ILE A 478 -24.91 -21.79 -5.43
C ILE A 478 -24.25 -22.67 -6.49
N THR A 479 -23.69 -22.03 -7.51
CA THR A 479 -23.04 -22.68 -8.65
C THR A 479 -21.52 -22.73 -8.44
N ASP A 480 -20.76 -23.18 -9.44
CA ASP A 480 -19.28 -23.18 -9.39
C ASP A 480 -18.64 -21.78 -9.30
N THR A 481 -19.38 -20.71 -9.56
CA THR A 481 -18.85 -19.35 -9.76
C THR A 481 -19.77 -18.23 -9.28
N HIS A 482 -21.07 -18.49 -9.11
CA HIS A 482 -22.07 -17.49 -8.73
C HIS A 482 -23.08 -18.03 -7.71
N VAL A 483 -23.46 -17.17 -6.77
CA VAL A 483 -24.65 -17.32 -5.91
C VAL A 483 -25.84 -16.67 -6.61
N ILE A 484 -26.93 -17.41 -6.80
CA ILE A 484 -28.18 -16.92 -7.43
C ILE A 484 -29.18 -16.55 -6.33
N VAL A 485 -29.80 -15.37 -6.44
CA VAL A 485 -30.80 -14.87 -5.48
C VAL A 485 -31.96 -14.19 -6.22
N LYS A 486 -33.17 -14.22 -5.63
CA LYS A 486 -34.26 -13.35 -6.08
C LYS A 486 -34.02 -11.92 -5.59
N VAL A 487 -34.39 -10.94 -6.40
CA VAL A 487 -34.38 -9.53 -6.02
C VAL A 487 -35.78 -9.17 -5.49
N PRO A 488 -35.96 -8.91 -4.17
CA PRO A 488 -37.26 -8.51 -3.64
C PRO A 488 -37.54 -7.00 -3.85
N HIS A 489 -36.47 -6.19 -3.90
CA HIS A 489 -36.40 -4.79 -4.32
C HIS A 489 -34.92 -4.43 -4.51
N LEU A 490 -34.61 -3.26 -5.07
CA LEU A 490 -33.26 -2.87 -5.52
C LEU A 490 -32.51 -2.02 -4.49
N SER A 491 -31.20 -2.26 -4.36
CA SER A 491 -30.40 -1.88 -3.19
C SER A 491 -28.91 -2.27 -3.35
N PRO A 492 -28.06 -2.05 -2.32
CA PRO A 492 -26.77 -2.72 -2.15
C PRO A 492 -26.89 -4.23 -1.86
N PHE A 493 -26.43 -5.06 -2.81
CA PHE A 493 -26.32 -6.51 -2.72
C PHE A 493 -24.86 -6.98 -2.63
N GLY A 494 -24.55 -7.92 -1.74
CA GLY A 494 -23.19 -8.46 -1.59
C GLY A 494 -23.15 -9.85 -0.96
N LEU A 495 -22.01 -10.53 -1.05
CA LEU A 495 -21.81 -11.86 -0.46
C LEU A 495 -21.03 -11.80 0.85
N THR A 496 -21.37 -12.67 1.79
CA THR A 496 -20.69 -12.82 3.08
C THR A 496 -20.47 -14.28 3.48
N LEU A 497 -19.47 -14.51 4.33
CA LEU A 497 -19.17 -15.75 5.04
C LEU A 497 -19.47 -15.54 6.54
N ASP A 498 -20.15 -16.49 7.16
CA ASP A 498 -20.48 -16.47 8.58
C ASP A 498 -19.29 -16.89 9.49
N LEU A 499 -18.98 -16.07 10.50
CA LEU A 499 -17.82 -16.26 11.40
C LEU A 499 -17.95 -17.47 12.32
N GLU A 500 -19.17 -17.98 12.54
CA GLU A 500 -19.40 -19.21 13.30
C GLU A 500 -18.76 -20.44 12.62
N PHE A 501 -18.51 -20.40 11.31
CA PHE A 501 -17.68 -21.37 10.59
C PHE A 501 -16.17 -21.19 10.84
N LEU A 502 -15.81 -20.79 12.06
CA LEU A 502 -14.46 -20.77 12.64
C LEU A 502 -13.72 -22.12 12.52
N GLY A 503 -14.47 -23.20 12.24
CA GLY A 503 -13.95 -24.48 11.76
C GLY A 503 -12.98 -24.36 10.58
N ARG A 504 -13.10 -23.37 9.68
CA ARG A 504 -12.12 -23.11 8.60
C ARG A 504 -10.69 -22.84 9.11
N PHE A 505 -10.52 -22.39 10.36
CA PHE A 505 -9.20 -22.16 10.97
C PHE A 505 -8.59 -23.40 11.63
N TRP A 506 -9.39 -24.46 11.88
CA TRP A 506 -8.97 -25.68 12.59
C TRP A 506 -8.99 -26.91 11.66
N ASN A 507 -10.03 -27.04 10.83
CA ASN A 507 -10.16 -28.07 9.79
C ASN A 507 -9.66 -27.53 8.44
N GLY A 508 -8.33 -27.52 8.25
CA GLY A 508 -7.66 -27.37 6.95
C GLY A 508 -8.05 -26.14 6.13
N LYS A 509 -7.25 -25.06 6.21
CA LYS A 509 -7.45 -23.84 5.42
C LYS A 509 -7.63 -24.17 3.94
N LYS A 510 -8.75 -23.78 3.34
CA LYS A 510 -9.06 -24.06 1.93
C LYS A 510 -8.67 -22.88 1.01
N PRO A 511 -8.31 -23.16 -0.26
CA PRO A 511 -8.02 -22.13 -1.23
C PRO A 511 -9.29 -21.54 -1.86
N VAL A 512 -9.25 -20.23 -2.10
CA VAL A 512 -10.13 -19.52 -3.04
C VAL A 512 -9.43 -19.37 -4.39
N THR A 513 -10.20 -19.12 -5.46
CA THR A 513 -9.64 -18.66 -6.74
C THR A 513 -9.16 -17.23 -6.61
N GLY A 514 -7.92 -16.99 -7.04
CA GLY A 514 -7.29 -15.69 -6.98
C GLY A 514 -6.71 -15.28 -8.32
N GLU A 515 -6.40 -14.00 -8.44
CA GLU A 515 -5.72 -13.41 -9.59
C GLU A 515 -4.43 -12.71 -9.15
N VAL A 516 -3.40 -12.86 -9.99
CA VAL A 516 -2.20 -12.04 -9.99
C VAL A 516 -2.35 -10.94 -11.03
N LEU A 517 -2.67 -9.72 -10.60
CA LEU A 517 -2.72 -8.55 -11.49
C LEU A 517 -1.39 -7.79 -11.46
N LEU A 518 -1.01 -7.23 -12.61
CA LEU A 518 0.28 -6.59 -12.83
C LEU A 518 0.09 -5.18 -13.40
N PHE A 519 0.65 -4.17 -12.74
CA PHE A 519 0.64 -2.78 -13.19
C PHE A 519 2.07 -2.24 -13.22
N LEU A 520 2.47 -1.63 -14.34
CA LEU A 520 3.80 -1.05 -14.50
C LEU A 520 3.73 0.47 -14.33
N ARG A 521 4.19 0.96 -13.18
CA ARG A 521 4.41 2.39 -12.95
C ARG A 521 5.76 2.83 -13.53
N SER A 522 5.75 4.00 -14.16
CA SER A 522 6.97 4.74 -14.51
C SER A 522 7.05 5.95 -13.60
N LEU A 523 8.13 6.01 -12.82
CA LEU A 523 8.44 7.12 -11.93
C LEU A 523 9.31 8.15 -12.68
N ASP A 524 9.41 9.33 -12.08
CA ASP A 524 10.30 10.38 -12.54
C ASP A 524 11.74 9.87 -12.72
N ARG A 525 12.48 10.46 -13.67
CA ARG A 525 13.84 10.07 -14.06
C ARG A 525 13.96 8.67 -14.72
N GLY A 526 12.85 7.97 -14.94
CA GLY A 526 12.82 6.71 -15.69
C GLY A 526 13.06 5.45 -14.86
N LEU A 527 12.97 5.56 -13.53
CA LEU A 527 12.80 4.39 -12.65
C LEU A 527 11.42 3.78 -12.91
N ARG A 528 11.31 2.46 -12.82
CA ARG A 528 10.05 1.75 -13.07
C ARG A 528 9.78 0.75 -11.97
N VAL A 529 8.53 0.67 -11.52
CA VAL A 529 8.08 -0.25 -10.48
C VAL A 529 6.98 -1.13 -11.08
N LEU A 530 7.13 -2.43 -10.97
CA LEU A 530 6.11 -3.40 -11.33
C LEU A 530 5.37 -3.82 -10.07
N ASP A 531 4.13 -3.35 -9.95
CA ASP A 531 3.24 -3.64 -8.84
C ASP A 531 2.51 -4.96 -9.09
N VAL A 532 2.52 -5.82 -8.08
CA VAL A 532 1.96 -7.18 -8.14
C VAL A 532 0.89 -7.32 -7.08
N PHE A 533 -0.34 -7.57 -7.51
CA PHE A 533 -1.52 -7.67 -6.66
C PHE A 533 -1.95 -9.13 -6.54
N LEU A 534 -2.14 -9.63 -5.32
CA LEU A 534 -2.77 -10.92 -5.05
C LEU A 534 -4.21 -10.66 -4.56
N LEU A 535 -5.21 -10.93 -5.39
CA LEU A 535 -6.60 -10.56 -5.14
C LEU A 535 -7.57 -11.74 -5.36
N PRO A 536 -8.70 -11.82 -4.63
CA PRO A 536 -9.83 -12.68 -5.00
C PRO A 536 -10.30 -12.49 -6.45
N SER A 537 -10.60 -13.57 -7.18
CA SER A 537 -10.98 -13.52 -8.60
C SER A 537 -12.41 -13.02 -8.89
N ASN A 538 -13.12 -12.49 -7.88
CA ASN A 538 -14.44 -11.86 -8.01
C ASN A 538 -14.40 -10.34 -7.75
N ILE A 539 -13.23 -9.73 -7.87
CA ILE A 539 -13.02 -8.27 -7.85
C ILE A 539 -12.91 -7.79 -9.30
N PRO A 540 -13.71 -6.80 -9.74
CA PRO A 540 -13.58 -6.28 -11.09
C PRO A 540 -12.23 -5.61 -11.31
N LEU A 541 -11.50 -6.02 -12.35
CA LEU A 541 -10.24 -5.38 -12.78
C LEU A 541 -10.38 -3.86 -12.96
N THR A 542 -11.57 -3.39 -13.34
CA THR A 542 -11.92 -1.98 -13.48
C THR A 542 -11.82 -1.19 -12.16
N GLU A 543 -12.24 -1.75 -11.02
CA GLU A 543 -12.10 -1.05 -9.71
C GLU A 543 -10.64 -0.92 -9.30
N VAL A 544 -9.84 -1.96 -9.56
CA VAL A 544 -8.40 -1.94 -9.26
C VAL A 544 -7.71 -0.92 -10.17
N ALA A 545 -7.93 -1.01 -11.48
CA ALA A 545 -7.30 -0.16 -12.49
C ALA A 545 -7.63 1.32 -12.33
N ALA A 546 -8.86 1.67 -11.92
CA ALA A 546 -9.26 3.05 -11.66
C ALA A 546 -8.47 3.72 -10.51
N GLN A 547 -7.83 2.93 -9.63
CA GLN A 547 -7.00 3.43 -8.54
C GLN A 547 -5.50 3.54 -8.90
N GLN A 548 -5.02 2.88 -9.96
CA GLN A 548 -3.59 2.85 -10.34
C GLN A 548 -3.15 4.05 -11.22
N GLY A 549 -4.02 5.05 -11.41
CA GLY A 549 -3.71 6.30 -12.10
C GLY A 549 -3.20 6.11 -13.54
N ALA A 550 -1.90 6.30 -13.74
CA ALA A 550 -1.24 6.24 -15.05
C ALA A 550 -0.49 4.90 -15.31
N ALA A 551 -0.57 3.93 -14.40
CA ALA A 551 0.15 2.66 -14.52
C ALA A 551 -0.33 1.81 -15.71
N GLU A 552 0.62 1.17 -16.42
CA GLU A 552 0.29 0.33 -17.58
C GLU A 552 -0.04 -1.10 -17.13
N TYR A 553 -1.32 -1.49 -17.24
CA TYR A 553 -1.79 -2.84 -16.92
C TYR A 553 -1.21 -3.88 -17.90
N ILE A 554 -0.44 -4.85 -17.38
CA ILE A 554 0.14 -5.92 -18.17
C ILE A 554 -0.79 -7.14 -18.17
N LYS A 555 -1.59 -7.26 -19.25
CA LYS A 555 -2.52 -8.39 -19.43
C LYS A 555 -1.77 -9.71 -19.62
N ILE A 556 -1.92 -10.62 -18.66
CA ILE A 556 -1.36 -11.97 -18.64
C ILE A 556 -2.38 -12.98 -18.07
N SER A 557 -2.11 -14.29 -18.09
CA SER A 557 -2.91 -15.25 -17.31
C SER A 557 -2.61 -15.07 -15.83
N SER A 558 -3.57 -14.47 -15.14
CA SER A 558 -3.60 -14.09 -13.73
C SER A 558 -3.98 -15.25 -12.79
N ASP A 559 -4.67 -16.28 -13.30
CA ASP A 559 -5.33 -17.33 -12.51
C ASP A 559 -4.39 -18.07 -11.54
N CYS A 560 -4.75 -18.12 -10.26
CA CYS A 560 -4.06 -18.85 -9.22
C CYS A 560 -5.01 -19.36 -8.12
N LYS A 561 -4.46 -20.06 -7.12
CA LYS A 561 -5.18 -20.47 -5.89
C LYS A 561 -4.48 -19.88 -4.68
N LEU A 562 -5.23 -19.18 -3.85
CA LEU A 562 -4.72 -18.45 -2.68
C LEU A 562 -5.49 -18.82 -1.42
N ILE A 563 -4.83 -18.85 -0.27
CA ILE A 563 -5.40 -19.24 1.01
C ILE A 563 -5.39 -18.03 1.95
N THR A 564 -6.57 -17.60 2.37
CA THR A 564 -6.75 -16.38 3.18
C THR A 564 -6.07 -16.51 4.54
N GLY A 565 -5.23 -15.54 4.89
CA GLY A 565 -4.42 -15.56 6.11
C GLY A 565 -3.11 -16.36 5.99
N GLU A 566 -2.65 -16.70 4.78
CA GLU A 566 -1.31 -17.23 4.54
C GLU A 566 -0.36 -16.19 3.95
N ASN A 567 0.89 -16.23 4.42
CA ASN A 567 1.99 -15.46 3.85
C ASN A 567 2.50 -16.10 2.56
N TYR A 568 2.59 -15.29 1.50
CA TYR A 568 3.21 -15.60 0.23
C TYR A 568 4.52 -14.83 0.07
N ARG A 569 5.37 -15.29 -0.85
CA ARG A 569 6.63 -14.66 -1.25
C ARG A 569 6.67 -14.46 -2.76
N LEU A 570 7.04 -13.26 -3.22
CA LEU A 570 7.33 -13.02 -4.62
C LEU A 570 8.83 -13.25 -4.90
N HIS A 571 9.11 -13.95 -6.00
CA HIS A 571 10.43 -14.06 -6.61
C HIS A 571 10.38 -13.44 -8.02
N CYS A 572 11.49 -12.83 -8.41
CA CYS A 572 11.72 -12.29 -9.74
C CYS A 572 13.04 -12.87 -10.27
N GLU A 573 13.06 -13.24 -11.56
CA GLU A 573 14.27 -13.52 -12.33
C GLU A 573 14.42 -12.37 -13.34
N PRO A 574 15.55 -11.62 -13.36
CA PRO A 574 16.79 -11.85 -12.60
C PRO A 574 16.71 -11.46 -11.11
N GLU A 575 17.57 -12.09 -10.30
CA GLU A 575 17.54 -12.04 -8.83
C GLU A 575 18.14 -10.76 -8.22
N ASP A 576 18.71 -9.86 -9.03
CA ASP A 576 19.28 -8.57 -8.59
C ASP A 576 18.23 -7.46 -8.43
N LEU A 577 17.01 -7.69 -8.90
CA LEU A 577 15.89 -6.76 -8.77
C LEU A 577 15.35 -6.73 -7.34
N HIS A 578 15.20 -5.53 -6.78
CA HIS A 578 14.71 -5.35 -5.41
C HIS A 578 13.19 -5.58 -5.34
N ILE A 579 12.75 -6.35 -4.35
CA ILE A 579 11.34 -6.67 -4.09
C ILE A 579 10.98 -6.25 -2.65
N GLN A 580 9.85 -5.58 -2.46
CA GLN A 580 9.27 -5.36 -1.13
C GLN A 580 7.76 -5.63 -1.10
N PRO A 581 7.18 -6.05 0.04
CA PRO A 581 7.87 -6.67 1.17
C PRO A 581 8.50 -8.02 0.77
N GLU A 582 9.36 -8.58 1.61
CA GLU A 582 9.90 -9.94 1.37
C GLU A 582 8.80 -11.02 1.43
N HIS A 583 7.78 -10.80 2.27
CA HIS A 583 6.64 -11.69 2.46
C HIS A 583 5.37 -10.85 2.71
N ALA A 584 4.22 -11.28 2.17
CA ALA A 584 2.93 -10.59 2.34
C ALA A 584 1.80 -11.58 2.66
N GLU A 585 0.88 -11.20 3.54
CA GLU A 585 -0.29 -11.99 3.91
C GLU A 585 -1.40 -11.82 2.85
N PHE A 586 -1.84 -12.90 2.19
CA PHE A 586 -3.02 -12.82 1.32
C PHE A 586 -4.30 -12.65 2.15
N ARG A 587 -5.14 -11.70 1.73
CA ARG A 587 -6.36 -11.32 2.43
C ARG A 587 -7.49 -11.13 1.42
N SER A 588 -8.63 -11.78 1.66
CA SER A 588 -9.88 -11.44 0.97
C SER A 588 -10.27 -9.99 1.30
N LYS A 589 -10.24 -9.13 0.28
CA LYS A 589 -10.42 -7.66 0.36
C LYS A 589 -11.25 -7.18 -0.82
N TYR A 590 -12.20 -6.29 -0.59
CA TYR A 590 -13.16 -5.85 -1.60
C TYR A 590 -13.34 -4.33 -1.56
N GLY A 591 -12.22 -3.61 -1.60
CA GLY A 591 -12.14 -2.16 -1.38
C GLY A 591 -12.08 -1.75 0.10
N PRO A 592 -12.13 -0.43 0.41
CA PRO A 592 -12.18 0.66 -0.57
C PRO A 592 -10.88 0.83 -1.36
N ASN A 593 -9.72 0.52 -0.75
CA ASN A 593 -8.40 0.77 -1.32
C ASN A 593 -7.75 -0.52 -1.83
N PHE A 594 -7.22 -0.50 -3.05
CA PHE A 594 -6.42 -1.59 -3.64
C PHE A 594 -4.94 -1.19 -3.75
N PHE A 595 -4.13 -1.68 -2.81
CA PHE A 595 -2.66 -1.50 -2.80
C PHE A 595 -1.94 -2.71 -3.38
N ALA A 596 -0.76 -2.47 -3.94
CA ALA A 596 0.15 -3.53 -4.38
C ALA A 596 0.46 -4.50 -3.22
N THR A 597 0.44 -5.80 -3.48
CA THR A 597 0.84 -6.83 -2.50
C THR A 597 2.36 -6.96 -2.45
N PHE A 598 3.02 -6.76 -3.60
CA PHE A 598 4.47 -6.62 -3.74
C PHE A 598 4.80 -5.54 -4.79
N GLU A 599 5.95 -4.90 -4.63
CA GLU A 599 6.54 -3.94 -5.56
C GLU A 599 7.90 -4.49 -6.03
N VAL A 600 8.13 -4.55 -7.35
CA VAL A 600 9.42 -4.96 -7.94
C VAL A 600 10.07 -3.76 -8.61
N PHE A 601 11.20 -3.30 -8.08
CA PHE A 601 11.94 -2.15 -8.59
C PHE A 601 12.83 -2.57 -9.76
N LEU A 602 12.51 -2.08 -10.95
CA LEU A 602 13.26 -2.30 -12.19
C LEU A 602 14.44 -1.32 -12.26
N THR A 603 15.49 -1.63 -11.50
CA THR A 603 16.77 -0.89 -11.49
C THR A 603 17.55 -1.01 -12.80
N THR A 604 17.36 -2.13 -13.50
CA THR A 604 17.74 -2.33 -14.89
C THR A 604 16.52 -2.16 -15.81
N ASN A 605 16.72 -2.14 -17.13
CA ASN A 605 15.63 -2.11 -18.11
C ASN A 605 15.49 -3.45 -18.86
N PRO A 606 15.02 -4.53 -18.21
CA PRO A 606 14.76 -5.79 -18.89
C PRO A 606 13.53 -5.68 -19.80
N GLU A 607 13.56 -6.41 -20.92
CA GLU A 607 12.41 -6.58 -21.83
C GLU A 607 11.40 -7.61 -21.31
N THR A 608 11.83 -8.49 -20.40
CA THR A 608 11.01 -9.53 -19.78
C THR A 608 11.60 -9.90 -18.42
N VAL A 609 10.74 -10.12 -17.43
CA VAL A 609 11.10 -10.69 -16.12
C VAL A 609 10.28 -11.94 -15.88
N THR A 610 10.82 -12.94 -15.17
CA THR A 610 10.01 -14.10 -14.77
C THR A 610 9.59 -13.95 -13.31
N LEU A 611 8.29 -13.73 -13.09
CA LEU A 611 7.71 -13.62 -11.77
C LEU A 611 7.18 -14.97 -11.28
N LYS A 612 7.31 -15.21 -9.97
CA LYS A 612 6.96 -16.47 -9.31
C LYS A 612 6.45 -16.19 -7.89
N VAL A 613 5.20 -16.53 -7.62
CA VAL A 613 4.57 -16.43 -6.29
C VAL A 613 4.67 -17.80 -5.62
N GLN A 614 5.23 -17.83 -4.41
CA GLN A 614 5.38 -19.05 -3.59
C GLN A 614 4.58 -18.99 -2.30
N ASP A 615 4.08 -20.14 -1.86
CA ASP A 615 3.47 -20.35 -0.53
C ASP A 615 4.53 -20.62 0.57
N GLN A 616 4.08 -20.90 1.80
CA GLN A 616 4.96 -21.17 2.95
C GLN A 616 5.77 -22.46 2.85
N VAL A 617 5.34 -23.43 2.03
CA VAL A 617 6.07 -24.70 1.78
C VAL A 617 6.88 -24.66 0.48
N LYS A 618 6.95 -23.48 -0.17
CA LYS A 618 7.65 -23.20 -1.43
C LYS A 618 7.04 -23.88 -2.66
N THR A 619 5.73 -24.10 -2.68
CA THR A 619 5.00 -24.44 -3.91
C THR A 619 4.83 -23.19 -4.78
N ASP A 620 4.99 -23.33 -6.09
CA ASP A 620 4.75 -22.24 -7.05
C ASP A 620 3.25 -22.14 -7.36
N VAL A 621 2.51 -21.30 -6.62
CA VAL A 621 1.06 -21.11 -6.83
C VAL A 621 0.75 -20.33 -8.11
N TRP A 622 1.72 -19.55 -8.59
CA TRP A 622 1.69 -18.88 -9.89
C TRP A 622 3.12 -18.59 -10.37
N LYS A 623 3.43 -18.88 -11.64
CA LYS A 623 4.69 -18.49 -12.30
C LYS A 623 4.42 -18.11 -13.76
N ARG A 624 4.96 -16.97 -14.22
CA ARG A 624 4.86 -16.49 -15.61
C ARG A 624 6.10 -15.67 -15.98
N SER A 625 6.50 -15.72 -17.26
CA SER A 625 7.39 -14.73 -17.84
C SER A 625 6.55 -13.55 -18.34
N VAL A 626 6.86 -12.35 -17.84
CA VAL A 626 6.11 -11.11 -18.01
C VAL A 626 6.88 -10.23 -19.00
N PRO A 627 6.38 -10.00 -20.23
CA PRO A 627 6.96 -9.02 -21.13
C PRO A 627 6.70 -7.63 -20.58
N LEU A 628 7.75 -6.80 -20.50
CA LEU A 628 7.67 -5.45 -20.00
C LEU A 628 7.64 -4.48 -21.19
N PRO A 629 6.62 -3.60 -21.28
CA PRO A 629 6.67 -2.45 -22.18
C PRO A 629 8.01 -1.72 -22.04
N GLY A 630 8.69 -1.43 -23.17
CA GLY A 630 9.93 -0.67 -23.15
C GLY A 630 9.70 0.72 -22.54
N PRO A 631 10.73 1.37 -21.95
CA PRO A 631 10.58 2.70 -21.36
C PRO A 631 9.95 3.66 -22.37
N ARG A 632 8.72 4.10 -22.10
CA ARG A 632 8.07 5.18 -22.84
C ARG A 632 8.90 6.43 -22.58
N MET A 633 9.74 6.82 -23.53
CA MET A 633 10.58 7.99 -23.37
C MET A 633 9.68 9.24 -23.40
N GLU A 634 9.24 9.67 -22.23
CA GLU A 634 8.43 10.88 -22.03
C GLU A 634 9.27 12.12 -22.36
N MET A 635 9.32 12.43 -23.66
CA MET A 635 10.05 13.55 -24.26
C MET A 635 9.33 14.88 -23.99
N ARG A 636 9.07 15.17 -22.71
CA ARG A 636 8.25 16.30 -22.24
C ARG A 636 8.92 17.21 -21.21
N LEU A 637 9.94 16.75 -20.49
CA LEU A 637 10.67 17.57 -19.49
C LEU A 637 12.14 17.84 -19.86
N ALA A 638 12.68 17.17 -20.87
CA ALA A 638 14.07 17.29 -21.29
C ALA A 638 14.35 18.47 -22.26
N ALA A 639 13.40 19.41 -22.42
CA ALA A 639 13.43 20.48 -23.41
C ALA A 639 13.84 21.85 -22.85
N GLU A 640 13.54 22.15 -21.57
CA GLU A 640 13.65 23.51 -21.03
C GLU A 640 14.95 23.80 -20.25
N HIS A 641 15.72 22.75 -19.90
CA HIS A 641 16.92 22.85 -19.05
C HIS A 641 18.16 22.09 -19.58
N ARG A 642 18.27 21.84 -20.89
CA ARG A 642 19.53 21.36 -21.49
C ARG A 642 20.45 22.52 -21.83
N ASP A 643 21.75 22.31 -21.61
CA ASP A 643 22.79 23.20 -22.12
C ASP A 643 22.73 23.23 -23.67
N PRO A 644 22.78 24.40 -24.33
CA PRO A 644 22.81 24.51 -25.78
C PRO A 644 23.92 23.69 -26.47
N ALA A 645 25.00 23.33 -25.76
CA ALA A 645 26.01 22.40 -26.25
C ALA A 645 25.46 20.97 -26.46
N GLU A 646 24.75 20.40 -25.49
CA GLU A 646 24.19 19.04 -25.62
C GLU A 646 23.07 18.95 -26.68
N ALA A 647 22.33 20.05 -26.87
CA ALA A 647 21.30 20.13 -27.90
C ALA A 647 21.89 20.04 -29.33
N ARG A 648 23.13 20.51 -29.52
CA ARG A 648 23.89 20.34 -30.78
C ARG A 648 24.31 18.90 -30.96
N ASP A 649 25.04 18.32 -30.00
CA ASP A 649 25.66 16.99 -30.15
C ASP A 649 24.67 15.84 -30.45
N LEU A 650 23.39 15.99 -30.08
CA LEU A 650 22.35 15.00 -30.35
C LEU A 650 21.61 15.21 -31.69
N ALA A 651 21.83 16.32 -32.41
CA ALA A 651 21.07 16.67 -33.62
C ALA A 651 21.29 15.68 -34.79
N GLU A 652 22.54 15.24 -35.01
CA GLU A 652 22.86 14.23 -36.02
C GLU A 652 22.19 12.87 -35.75
N ALA A 653 22.05 12.50 -34.47
CA ALA A 653 21.42 11.24 -34.05
C ALA A 653 19.90 11.30 -34.20
N ARG A 654 19.28 12.43 -33.85
CA ARG A 654 17.85 12.69 -34.08
C ARG A 654 17.48 12.60 -35.56
N LEU A 655 18.25 13.25 -36.44
CA LEU A 655 18.04 13.13 -37.89
C LEU A 655 18.31 11.72 -38.44
N LEU A 656 19.23 10.95 -37.83
CA LEU A 656 19.46 9.55 -38.23
C LEU A 656 18.25 8.67 -37.94
N LEU A 657 17.66 8.80 -36.74
CA LEU A 657 16.48 8.04 -36.32
C LEU A 657 15.24 8.45 -37.14
N ALA A 658 15.02 9.74 -37.35
CA ALA A 658 13.89 10.25 -38.14
C ALA A 658 14.01 9.97 -39.66
N ARG A 659 15.19 9.60 -40.17
CA ARG A 659 15.53 9.52 -41.60
C ARG A 659 14.53 8.72 -42.43
N THR A 660 14.16 7.52 -41.97
CA THR A 660 13.25 6.62 -42.70
C THR A 660 11.85 7.23 -42.81
N GLU A 661 11.30 7.70 -41.70
CA GLU A 661 9.94 8.26 -41.68
C GLU A 661 9.85 9.63 -42.35
N PHE A 662 10.93 10.42 -42.32
CA PHE A 662 11.02 11.66 -43.11
C PHE A 662 10.95 11.35 -44.61
N ILE A 663 11.78 10.40 -45.10
CA ILE A 663 11.76 9.95 -46.50
C ILE A 663 10.38 9.42 -46.90
N ASN A 664 9.68 8.73 -45.99
CA ASN A 664 8.33 8.23 -46.26
C ASN A 664 7.28 9.36 -46.34
N ARG A 665 7.32 10.34 -45.43
CA ARG A 665 6.19 11.27 -45.18
C ARG A 665 6.36 12.69 -45.75
N VAL A 666 7.58 13.16 -46.01
CA VAL A 666 7.82 14.55 -46.45
C VAL A 666 7.28 14.81 -47.86
N SER A 667 6.57 15.92 -48.08
CA SER A 667 6.06 16.30 -49.40
C SER A 667 7.12 17.01 -50.25
N ASN A 668 6.97 17.01 -51.58
CA ASN A 668 7.87 17.79 -52.48
C ASN A 668 7.90 19.27 -52.10
N SER A 669 6.72 19.88 -51.88
CA SER A 669 6.63 21.30 -51.51
C SER A 669 7.36 21.62 -50.21
N LEU A 670 7.33 20.71 -49.23
CA LEU A 670 8.07 20.87 -47.97
C LEU A 670 9.58 20.65 -48.17
N LEU A 671 10.00 19.68 -49.00
CA LEU A 671 11.41 19.51 -49.37
C LEU A 671 12.00 20.75 -50.05
N ASP A 672 11.28 21.36 -50.99
CA ASP A 672 11.76 22.56 -51.67
C ASP A 672 11.89 23.77 -50.73
N GLN A 673 10.96 23.91 -49.78
CA GLN A 673 11.02 24.94 -48.73
C GLN A 673 12.15 24.70 -47.72
N LEU A 674 12.41 23.44 -47.34
CA LEU A 674 13.54 23.06 -46.49
C LEU A 674 14.87 23.31 -47.21
N LEU A 675 14.98 22.94 -48.49
CA LEU A 675 16.15 23.24 -49.32
C LEU A 675 16.41 24.74 -49.43
N ASN A 676 15.36 25.57 -49.55
CA ASN A 676 15.50 27.03 -49.54
C ASN A 676 16.05 27.52 -48.18
N LYS A 677 15.44 27.11 -47.04
CA LYS A 677 15.97 27.48 -45.71
C LYS A 677 17.41 27.00 -45.46
N LEU A 678 17.82 25.88 -46.05
CA LEU A 678 19.20 25.37 -45.97
C LEU A 678 20.19 26.14 -46.86
N LEU A 679 19.73 26.71 -47.99
CA LEU A 679 20.49 27.66 -48.80
C LEU A 679 20.63 29.00 -48.09
N ASP A 680 19.52 29.57 -47.62
CA ASP A 680 19.45 30.83 -46.89
C ASP A 680 20.33 30.80 -45.62
N GLY A 681 20.37 29.65 -44.94
CA GLY A 681 21.23 29.40 -43.77
C GLY A 681 22.69 29.01 -44.10
N GLY A 682 23.09 28.96 -45.37
CA GLY A 682 24.45 28.61 -45.80
C GLY A 682 24.87 27.15 -45.56
N VAL A 683 23.92 26.28 -45.20
CA VAL A 683 24.17 24.86 -44.89
C VAL A 683 24.34 24.03 -46.16
N VAL A 684 23.66 24.39 -47.24
CA VAL A 684 23.75 23.77 -48.56
C VAL A 684 24.12 24.85 -49.58
N THR A 685 24.98 24.52 -50.54
CA THR A 685 25.37 25.43 -51.63
C THR A 685 24.40 25.33 -52.81
N ASP A 686 24.35 26.35 -53.66
CA ASP A 686 23.47 26.38 -54.84
C ASP A 686 23.65 25.14 -55.72
N LEU A 687 24.92 24.73 -55.96
CA LEU A 687 25.26 23.55 -56.74
C LEU A 687 24.77 22.24 -56.12
N GLU A 688 24.84 22.11 -54.78
CA GLU A 688 24.30 20.94 -54.08
C GLU A 688 22.77 20.90 -54.15
N ALA A 689 22.09 22.04 -53.93
CA ALA A 689 20.63 22.11 -53.97
C ALA A 689 20.08 21.93 -55.40
N GLU A 690 20.71 22.53 -56.40
CA GLU A 690 20.41 22.28 -57.82
C GLU A 690 20.67 20.83 -58.22
N SER A 691 21.63 20.14 -57.60
CA SER A 691 21.80 18.70 -57.81
C SER A 691 20.65 17.93 -57.17
N MET A 692 20.30 18.23 -55.92
CA MET A 692 19.23 17.53 -55.19
C MET A 692 17.87 17.65 -55.87
N ARG A 693 17.50 18.84 -56.39
CA ARG A 693 16.21 19.05 -57.08
C ARG A 693 16.06 18.32 -58.43
N LYS A 694 17.11 17.65 -58.91
CA LYS A 694 17.06 16.79 -60.12
C LYS A 694 16.66 15.33 -59.81
N HIS A 695 16.56 14.95 -58.53
CA HIS A 695 16.20 13.61 -58.08
C HIS A 695 14.71 13.48 -57.72
N GLU A 696 14.22 12.24 -57.63
CA GLU A 696 12.87 11.95 -57.13
C GLU A 696 12.73 12.21 -55.63
N ARG A 697 11.54 12.63 -55.18
CA ARG A 697 11.18 12.98 -53.78
C ARG A 697 11.93 12.19 -52.69
N ALA A 698 11.90 10.87 -52.77
CA ALA A 698 12.45 9.99 -51.72
C ALA A 698 13.99 9.94 -51.73
N GLU A 699 14.62 10.17 -52.88
CA GLU A 699 16.07 10.32 -53.01
C GLU A 699 16.51 11.74 -52.63
N THR A 700 15.76 12.77 -53.03
CA THR A 700 15.94 14.16 -52.59
C THR A 700 15.87 14.27 -51.06
N ALA A 701 14.85 13.67 -50.43
CA ALA A 701 14.72 13.62 -48.97
C ALA A 701 15.89 12.92 -48.27
N ARG A 702 16.40 11.84 -48.87
CA ARG A 702 17.57 11.10 -48.37
C ARG A 702 18.84 11.95 -48.46
N ASN A 703 19.05 12.58 -49.61
CA ASN A 703 20.23 13.41 -49.88
C ASN A 703 20.26 14.67 -48.99
N VAL A 704 19.10 15.30 -48.72
CA VAL A 704 18.99 16.40 -47.76
C VAL A 704 19.47 15.98 -46.37
N ILE A 705 18.93 14.88 -45.81
CA ILE A 705 19.37 14.42 -44.48
C ILE A 705 20.84 13.97 -44.48
N ASP A 706 21.29 13.26 -45.52
CA ASP A 706 22.65 12.71 -45.53
C ASP A 706 23.73 13.78 -45.71
N VAL A 707 23.50 14.81 -46.54
CA VAL A 707 24.45 15.92 -46.71
C VAL A 707 24.44 16.83 -45.48
N VAL A 708 23.27 17.15 -44.93
CA VAL A 708 23.16 17.94 -43.70
C VAL A 708 23.88 17.24 -42.53
N ARG A 709 23.64 15.95 -42.32
CA ARG A 709 24.34 15.19 -41.26
C ARG A 709 25.85 15.11 -41.50
N LYS A 710 26.31 14.93 -42.74
CA LYS A 710 27.75 14.96 -43.08
C LYS A 710 28.42 16.32 -42.84
N LYS A 711 27.65 17.41 -42.79
CA LYS A 711 28.12 18.76 -42.41
C LYS A 711 28.02 19.03 -40.90
N GLY A 712 27.55 18.04 -40.12
CA GLY A 712 27.68 17.99 -38.67
C GLY A 712 26.42 18.40 -37.89
N SER A 713 26.56 18.38 -36.56
CA SER A 713 25.54 18.77 -35.58
C SER A 713 24.90 20.14 -35.82
N GLU A 714 25.67 21.17 -36.20
CA GLU A 714 25.13 22.52 -36.42
C GLU A 714 24.19 22.57 -37.63
N ALA A 715 24.64 22.01 -38.76
CA ALA A 715 23.81 21.83 -39.96
C ALA A 715 22.54 21.02 -39.63
N SER A 716 22.70 19.95 -38.84
CA SER A 716 21.60 19.09 -38.40
C SER A 716 20.57 19.83 -37.55
N LEU A 717 21.01 20.73 -36.67
CA LEU A 717 20.13 21.55 -35.83
C LEU A 717 19.36 22.59 -36.66
N VAL A 718 19.98 23.17 -37.69
CA VAL A 718 19.30 24.08 -38.64
C VAL A 718 18.18 23.36 -39.40
N LEU A 719 18.42 22.13 -39.90
CA LEU A 719 17.36 21.35 -40.56
C LEU A 719 16.22 20.97 -39.61
N ILE A 720 16.53 20.54 -38.38
CA ILE A 720 15.50 20.25 -37.36
C ILE A 720 14.67 21.52 -37.09
N THR A 721 15.30 22.67 -36.91
CA THR A 721 14.62 23.94 -36.65
C THR A 721 13.72 24.34 -37.82
N ALA A 722 14.24 24.32 -39.05
CA ALA A 722 13.48 24.62 -40.27
C ALA A 722 12.26 23.70 -40.46
N LEU A 723 12.37 22.41 -40.10
CA LEU A 723 11.27 21.45 -40.14
C LEU A 723 10.25 21.68 -39.01
N CYS A 724 10.69 22.04 -37.80
CA CYS A 724 9.81 22.41 -36.69
C CYS A 724 9.02 23.70 -36.94
N GLU A 725 9.57 24.62 -37.75
CA GLU A 725 8.90 25.85 -38.21
C GLU A 725 7.91 25.57 -39.35
N LEU A 726 8.35 24.87 -40.41
CA LEU A 726 7.55 24.67 -41.63
C LEU A 726 6.47 23.59 -41.48
N ASP A 727 6.71 22.54 -40.69
CA ASP A 727 5.69 21.52 -40.38
C ASP A 727 5.75 21.09 -38.89
N PRO A 728 5.07 21.82 -38.00
CA PRO A 728 4.92 21.48 -36.58
C PRO A 728 4.24 20.13 -36.30
N PHE A 729 3.60 19.51 -37.28
CA PHE A 729 2.93 18.21 -37.14
C PHE A 729 3.87 17.06 -37.55
N LEU A 730 4.52 17.15 -38.71
CA LEU A 730 5.49 16.17 -39.16
C LEU A 730 6.70 16.10 -38.23
N SER A 731 7.24 17.25 -37.80
CA SER A 731 8.33 17.30 -36.80
C SER A 731 7.99 16.55 -35.50
N ARG A 732 6.74 16.65 -35.02
CA ARG A 732 6.24 15.89 -33.86
C ARG A 732 6.12 14.39 -34.15
N VAL A 733 5.59 14.01 -35.31
CA VAL A 733 5.49 12.61 -35.75
C VAL A 733 6.87 11.95 -35.91
N LEU A 734 7.90 12.73 -36.24
CA LEU A 734 9.28 12.28 -36.38
C LEU A 734 10.12 12.28 -35.08
N GLY A 735 9.55 12.71 -33.95
CA GLY A 735 10.29 12.81 -32.68
C GLY A 735 11.42 13.83 -32.70
N LEU A 736 11.30 14.88 -33.53
CA LEU A 736 12.33 15.92 -33.70
C LEU A 736 12.08 17.17 -32.84
N ARG A 737 10.94 17.22 -32.13
CA ARG A 737 10.48 18.32 -31.28
C ARG A 737 10.06 17.81 -29.91
#